data_AF-A0A2V0NQH3-F1
#
_entry.id   AF-A0A2V0NQH3-F1
#
_cell.length_a   1.000
_cell.length_b   1.000
_cell.length_c   1.000
_cell.angle_alpha   90.00
_cell.angle_beta   90.00
_cell.angle_gamma   90.00
#
_symmetry.space_group_name_H-M   'P 1'
#
loop_
_entity.id
_entity.type
_entity.pdbx_description
1 polymer ?
#
loop_
_entity_poly.entity_id
_entity_poly.type
_entity_poly.pdbx_seq_one_letter_code
_entity_poly.pdbx_strand_id
1 'polypeptide(L)'
;MAARAPSAAGGARFAPGEFRYNGRVAAALVPSMAVAAALGGRAVMGVLTVGAMVWYLLDAMSLREGSLSVGWATLFLANAALVFDVLSTAFSRPPLLTIMLLLLLGALFVLAGMWLTLQFRWIQMQHPAVVLAFERQVLTASLPVAGVVTTLGIGAVTDAEDAPYYLAALLCALYAAMGRPLVSSFHAGRAARSFGGVAPAPPREALVQSRFDASLMALTTVVLPPLSYLAIHWAVLNHWLHLWSLLLLLSGPLALLCALPGGLWWLPGPPAVVTGFKRFLLLLSALGVLAGFEGRVVFHAFGPYIKVPPPLSYVVVTIALLGLALLVIAHLSGVLGTALDVTLAGSCLLLCTTAGAVAAGVPFEWLPAPLVAAVGLSLYYDSRSVREYAIFVAGALLTGYWFVSHHFGFLDARVGHLRVKTACRLALAALAPALAVPGLVIARAGRGAVGALLFVQAELICVLEEQLYSAAALEGPGAEEMYPAYLVVATSAAGAAAAHRLAAAGLAPRWAGWVVPALYGAKLAMLVVPEAHLVLPIGLLALSATAPLAAHPPPPGKRRPRLQPWQGLGYAAATTAAVALARFAVFDVTLVLGTTVAVVCFITLLQNPVLGSVVWLPLLGLGWAGACGFTLAMQGALPLPDAER
;
A
#
# COMPACT_ATOMS: atom_id res chain seq x y z
N MET A 1 -1.79 23.69 64.62
CA MET A 1 -2.47 24.02 63.35
C MET A 1 -1.52 23.68 62.21
N ALA A 2 -1.58 22.45 61.69
CA ALA A 2 -0.83 22.03 60.51
C ALA A 2 -1.83 21.83 59.38
N ALA A 3 -1.77 22.67 58.35
CA ALA A 3 -2.63 22.60 57.18
C ALA A 3 -2.27 21.37 56.35
N ARG A 4 -3.20 20.41 56.24
CA ARG A 4 -3.15 19.35 55.24
C ARG A 4 -3.29 19.97 53.86
N ALA A 5 -2.26 19.83 53.03
CA ALA A 5 -2.34 20.08 51.59
C ALA A 5 -3.39 19.13 50.98
N PRO A 6 -4.26 19.59 50.06
CA PRO A 6 -5.12 18.69 49.31
C PRO A 6 -4.25 17.84 48.37
N SER A 7 -4.35 16.53 48.51
CA SER A 7 -3.76 15.57 47.58
C SER A 7 -4.37 15.77 46.20
N ALA A 8 -3.58 16.32 45.27
CA ALA A 8 -3.91 16.37 43.86
C ALA A 8 -3.80 14.96 43.24
N ALA A 9 -4.77 14.09 43.54
CA ALA A 9 -4.99 12.86 42.78
C ALA A 9 -5.75 13.19 41.50
N GLY A 10 -5.05 13.83 40.55
CA GLY A 10 -5.56 14.10 39.20
C GLY A 10 -5.52 12.85 38.32
N GLY A 11 -6.26 11.80 38.68
CA GLY A 11 -6.36 10.60 37.86
C GLY A 11 -7.03 10.93 36.52
N ALA A 12 -6.34 10.60 35.42
CA ALA A 12 -6.89 10.65 34.07
C ALA A 12 -8.27 9.97 34.02
N ARG A 13 -9.32 10.73 33.68
CA ARG A 13 -10.68 10.20 33.61
C ARG A 13 -10.85 9.42 32.31
N PHE A 14 -11.50 8.25 32.37
CA PHE A 14 -11.90 7.50 31.18
C PHE A 14 -13.11 8.18 30.53
N ALA A 15 -13.13 8.31 29.20
CA ALA A 15 -14.29 8.78 28.44
C ALA A 15 -14.64 7.79 27.32
N PRO A 16 -15.88 7.27 27.28
CA PRO A 16 -16.33 6.42 26.17
C PRO A 16 -16.45 7.25 24.88
N GLY A 17 -16.08 6.66 23.75
CA GLY A 17 -15.97 7.37 22.48
C GLY A 17 -15.77 6.42 21.29
N GLU A 18 -15.68 6.99 20.09
CA GLU A 18 -15.34 6.22 18.89
C GLU A 18 -13.86 5.83 18.91
N PHE A 19 -13.56 4.61 18.48
CA PHE A 19 -12.18 4.15 18.39
C PHE A 19 -11.42 4.89 17.30
N ARG A 20 -10.45 5.72 17.71
CA ARG A 20 -9.72 6.64 16.82
C ARG A 20 -8.88 5.93 15.77
N TYR A 21 -8.41 4.71 16.07
CA TYR A 21 -7.46 3.98 15.24
C TYR A 21 -8.10 2.91 14.35
N ASN A 22 -9.43 2.95 14.18
CA ASN A 22 -10.19 1.98 13.37
C ASN A 22 -9.58 1.73 11.99
N GLY A 23 -9.26 2.79 11.24
CA GLY A 23 -8.67 2.64 9.90
C GLY A 23 -7.29 1.98 9.89
N ARG A 24 -6.47 2.21 10.93
CA ARG A 24 -5.11 1.63 11.03
C ARG A 24 -5.16 0.15 11.37
N VAL A 25 -6.03 -0.21 12.31
CA VAL A 25 -6.25 -1.60 12.70
C VAL A 25 -6.92 -2.38 11.57
N ALA A 26 -7.92 -1.79 10.90
CA ALA A 26 -8.56 -2.41 9.74
C ALA A 26 -7.55 -2.69 8.61
N ALA A 27 -6.64 -1.75 8.32
CA ALA A 27 -5.59 -1.94 7.32
C ALA A 27 -4.62 -3.10 7.65
N ALA A 28 -4.50 -3.48 8.93
CA ALA A 28 -3.70 -4.62 9.37
C ALA A 28 -4.51 -5.93 9.40
N LEU A 29 -5.69 -5.91 10.02
CA LEU A 29 -6.49 -7.11 10.29
C LEU A 29 -7.31 -7.58 9.09
N VAL A 30 -7.83 -6.69 8.25
CA VAL A 30 -8.70 -7.10 7.12
C VAL A 30 -7.92 -7.92 6.09
N PRO A 31 -6.70 -7.51 5.64
CA PRO A 31 -5.93 -8.34 4.72
C PRO A 31 -5.54 -9.69 5.33
N SER A 32 -5.20 -9.72 6.63
CA SER A 32 -4.84 -10.98 7.31
C SER A 32 -6.05 -11.90 7.48
N MET A 33 -7.24 -11.37 7.75
CA MET A 33 -8.49 -12.15 7.76
C MET A 33 -8.83 -12.71 6.38
N ALA A 34 -8.60 -11.94 5.30
CA ALA A 34 -8.80 -12.43 3.93
C ALA A 34 -7.87 -13.60 3.62
N VAL A 35 -6.59 -13.51 4.01
CA VAL A 35 -5.63 -14.62 3.87
C VAL A 35 -6.05 -15.83 4.71
N ALA A 36 -6.48 -15.63 5.96
CA ALA A 36 -6.96 -16.73 6.81
C ALA A 36 -8.21 -17.41 6.20
N ALA A 37 -9.10 -16.63 5.59
CA ALA A 37 -10.29 -17.16 4.93
C ALA A 37 -9.95 -17.91 3.64
N ALA A 38 -8.96 -17.44 2.88
CA ALA A 38 -8.44 -18.14 1.71
C ALA A 38 -7.77 -19.47 2.11
N LEU A 39 -6.96 -19.46 3.17
CA LEU A 39 -6.29 -20.65 3.71
C LEU A 39 -7.30 -21.69 4.22
N GLY A 40 -8.36 -21.27 4.92
CA GLY A 40 -9.40 -22.17 5.43
C GLY A 40 -10.48 -22.57 4.42
N GLY A 41 -10.32 -22.14 3.16
CA GLY A 41 -11.18 -22.53 2.04
C GLY A 41 -12.66 -22.20 2.21
N ARG A 42 -13.51 -23.01 1.57
CA ARG A 42 -14.97 -22.77 1.47
C ARG A 42 -15.66 -22.77 2.84
N ALA A 43 -15.20 -23.59 3.77
CA ALA A 43 -15.82 -23.72 5.10
C ALA A 43 -15.67 -22.42 5.90
N VAL A 44 -14.46 -21.88 5.98
CA VAL A 44 -14.20 -20.62 6.71
C VAL A 44 -14.89 -19.44 6.03
N MET A 45 -14.84 -19.36 4.70
CA MET A 45 -15.57 -18.34 3.93
C MET A 45 -17.09 -18.40 4.17
N GLY A 46 -17.67 -19.61 4.19
CA GLY A 46 -19.08 -19.83 4.48
C GLY A 46 -19.47 -19.36 5.89
N VAL A 47 -18.67 -19.72 6.90
CA VAL A 47 -18.91 -19.29 8.29
C VAL A 47 -18.82 -17.78 8.44
N LEU A 48 -17.80 -17.14 7.85
CA LEU A 48 -17.63 -15.68 7.93
C LEU A 48 -18.75 -14.93 7.20
N THR A 49 -19.19 -15.41 6.03
CA THR A 49 -20.26 -14.77 5.25
C THR A 49 -21.62 -14.89 5.94
N VAL A 50 -22.02 -16.10 6.32
CA VAL A 50 -23.28 -16.34 7.05
C VAL A 50 -23.26 -15.63 8.41
N GLY A 51 -22.14 -15.73 9.14
CA GLY A 51 -21.98 -15.04 10.42
C GLY A 51 -22.07 -13.52 10.31
N ALA A 52 -21.46 -12.92 9.28
CA ALA A 52 -21.59 -11.49 9.00
C ALA A 52 -23.03 -11.08 8.65
N MET A 53 -23.77 -11.93 7.91
CA MET A 53 -25.18 -11.69 7.60
C MET A 53 -26.05 -11.70 8.86
N VAL A 54 -25.89 -12.71 9.72
CA VAL A 54 -26.63 -12.81 10.99
C VAL A 54 -26.26 -11.65 11.91
N TRP A 55 -24.98 -11.28 11.98
CA TRP A 55 -24.50 -10.14 12.74
C TRP A 55 -25.15 -8.84 12.26
N TYR A 56 -25.15 -8.57 10.95
CA TYR A 56 -25.79 -7.39 10.37
C TYR A 56 -27.30 -7.34 10.67
N LEU A 57 -27.99 -8.49 10.58
CA LEU A 57 -29.42 -8.55 10.90
C LEU A 57 -29.70 -8.22 12.37
N LEU A 58 -28.89 -8.76 13.30
CA LEU A 58 -29.02 -8.47 14.73
C LEU A 58 -28.71 -7.01 15.07
N ASP A 59 -27.71 -6.42 14.42
CA ASP A 59 -27.38 -5.01 14.56
C ASP A 59 -28.52 -4.12 14.00
N ALA A 60 -29.10 -4.49 12.86
CA ALA A 60 -30.27 -3.81 12.28
C ALA A 60 -31.51 -3.90 13.19
N MET A 61 -31.68 -5.00 13.92
CA MET A 61 -32.72 -5.16 14.94
C MET A 61 -32.38 -4.50 16.29
N SER A 62 -31.23 -3.83 16.39
CA SER A 62 -30.72 -3.15 17.60
C SER A 62 -30.45 -4.05 18.81
N LEU A 63 -30.29 -5.37 18.60
CA LEU A 63 -29.96 -6.35 19.63
C LEU A 63 -28.44 -6.40 19.89
N ARG A 64 -27.94 -5.40 20.64
CA ARG A 64 -26.50 -5.17 20.85
C ARG A 64 -25.73 -6.34 21.47
N GLU A 65 -26.32 -7.03 22.46
CA GLU A 65 -25.69 -8.18 23.11
C GLU A 65 -25.66 -9.39 22.17
N GLY A 66 -26.75 -9.62 21.44
CA GLY A 66 -26.84 -10.66 20.41
C GLY A 66 -25.85 -10.44 19.26
N SER A 67 -25.68 -9.20 18.81
CA SER A 67 -24.70 -8.88 17.75
C SER A 67 -23.26 -9.17 18.19
N LEU A 68 -22.92 -8.93 19.46
CA LEU A 68 -21.58 -9.21 19.98
C LEU A 68 -21.36 -10.72 20.13
N SER A 69 -22.33 -11.45 20.68
CA SER A 69 -22.21 -12.89 20.88
C SER A 69 -22.10 -13.63 19.55
N VAL A 70 -22.89 -13.24 18.55
CA VAL A 70 -22.79 -13.79 17.19
C VAL A 70 -21.44 -13.46 16.55
N GLY A 71 -20.89 -12.26 16.76
CA GLY A 71 -19.57 -11.91 16.25
C GLY A 71 -18.46 -12.81 16.81
N TRP A 72 -18.42 -13.02 18.13
CA TRP A 72 -17.46 -13.95 18.75
C TRP A 72 -17.71 -15.42 18.37
N ALA A 73 -18.97 -15.86 18.31
CA ALA A 73 -19.32 -17.21 17.88
C ALA A 73 -18.87 -17.47 16.44
N THR A 74 -19.03 -16.49 15.55
CA THR A 74 -18.57 -16.55 14.15
C THR A 74 -17.06 -16.72 14.08
N LEU A 75 -16.29 -15.90 14.83
CA LEU A 75 -14.83 -16.00 14.87
C LEU A 75 -14.35 -17.33 15.46
N PHE A 76 -15.03 -17.83 16.49
CA PHE A 76 -14.73 -19.12 17.10
C PHE A 76 -14.98 -20.27 16.12
N LEU A 77 -16.14 -20.30 15.47
CA LEU A 77 -16.48 -21.31 14.46
C LEU A 77 -15.55 -21.25 13.25
N ALA A 78 -15.18 -20.04 12.81
CA ALA A 78 -14.21 -19.85 11.73
C ALA A 78 -12.83 -20.41 12.12
N ASN A 79 -12.36 -20.14 13.34
CA ASN A 79 -11.11 -20.71 13.84
C ASN A 79 -11.18 -22.23 13.96
N ALA A 80 -12.30 -22.79 14.44
CA ALA A 80 -12.49 -24.24 14.52
C ALA A 80 -12.44 -24.89 13.13
N ALA A 81 -13.17 -24.34 12.16
CA ALA A 81 -13.15 -24.81 10.77
C ALA A 81 -11.73 -24.76 10.18
N LEU A 82 -10.98 -23.69 10.45
CA LEU A 82 -9.60 -23.56 10.02
C LEU A 82 -8.69 -24.61 10.68
N VAL A 83 -8.85 -24.87 11.98
CA VAL A 83 -8.08 -25.89 12.71
C VAL A 83 -8.28 -27.26 12.08
N PHE A 84 -9.53 -27.63 11.74
CA PHE A 84 -9.80 -28.91 11.07
C PHE A 84 -9.13 -29.00 9.70
N ASP A 85 -9.17 -27.92 8.91
CA ASP A 85 -8.54 -27.87 7.59
C ASP A 85 -7.00 -27.98 7.67
N VAL A 86 -6.38 -27.22 8.57
CA VAL A 86 -4.92 -27.27 8.79
C VAL A 86 -4.47 -28.62 9.38
N LEU A 87 -5.26 -29.23 10.27
CA LEU A 87 -4.96 -30.56 10.80
C LEU A 87 -5.09 -31.65 9.75
N SER A 88 -6.06 -31.54 8.83
CA SER A 88 -6.21 -32.49 7.72
C SER A 88 -4.98 -32.50 6.80
N THR A 89 -4.32 -31.35 6.66
CA THR A 89 -3.08 -31.19 5.87
C THR A 89 -1.80 -31.34 6.71
N ALA A 90 -1.92 -31.66 8.01
CA ALA A 90 -0.78 -31.66 8.94
C ALA A 90 0.28 -32.72 8.62
N PHE A 91 -0.09 -33.84 7.98
CA PHE A 91 0.87 -34.89 7.58
C PHE A 91 1.90 -34.42 6.56
N SER A 92 1.64 -33.31 5.85
CA SER A 92 2.56 -32.75 4.86
C SER A 92 3.58 -31.77 5.45
N ARG A 93 3.49 -31.44 6.75
CA ARG A 93 4.31 -30.37 7.39
C ARG A 93 4.92 -30.84 8.72
N PRO A 94 6.08 -30.30 9.10
CA PRO A 94 6.64 -30.59 10.42
C PRO A 94 5.67 -30.11 11.53
N PRO A 95 5.50 -30.89 12.61
CA PRO A 95 4.46 -30.64 13.62
C PRO A 95 4.63 -29.29 14.32
N LEU A 96 5.87 -28.85 14.54
CA LEU A 96 6.17 -27.55 15.14
C LEU A 96 5.62 -26.40 14.31
N LEU A 97 5.75 -26.44 12.98
CA LEU A 97 5.27 -25.39 12.09
C LEU A 97 3.74 -25.36 12.09
N THR A 98 3.10 -26.52 12.07
CA THR A 98 1.64 -26.65 12.18
C THR A 98 1.12 -26.02 13.48
N ILE A 99 1.75 -26.30 14.63
CA ILE A 99 1.37 -25.71 15.92
C ILE A 99 1.54 -24.18 15.90
N MET A 100 2.67 -23.68 15.37
CA MET A 100 2.92 -22.24 15.27
C MET A 100 1.91 -21.54 14.34
N LEU A 101 1.55 -22.16 13.21
CA LEU A 101 0.54 -21.65 12.28
C LEU A 101 -0.84 -21.56 12.93
N LEU A 102 -1.26 -22.62 13.64
CA LEU A 102 -2.52 -22.64 14.38
C LEU A 102 -2.55 -21.57 15.48
N LEU A 103 -1.45 -21.40 16.21
CA LEU A 103 -1.34 -20.35 17.24
C LEU A 103 -1.43 -18.95 16.62
N LEU A 104 -0.79 -18.73 15.48
CA LEU A 104 -0.80 -17.46 14.76
C LEU A 104 -2.21 -17.11 14.25
N LEU A 105 -2.90 -18.07 13.62
CA LEU A 105 -4.24 -17.87 13.09
C LEU A 105 -5.29 -17.75 14.20
N GLY A 106 -5.14 -18.51 15.29
CA GLY A 106 -5.94 -18.32 16.50
C GLY A 106 -5.76 -16.93 17.11
N ALA A 107 -4.51 -16.45 17.21
CA ALA A 107 -4.22 -15.10 17.68
C ALA A 107 -4.85 -14.02 16.79
N LEU A 108 -4.89 -14.21 15.46
CA LEU A 108 -5.57 -13.31 14.53
C LEU A 108 -7.07 -13.20 14.82
N PHE A 109 -7.78 -14.32 14.97
CA PHE A 109 -9.21 -14.30 15.27
C PHE A 109 -9.52 -13.69 16.64
N VAL A 110 -8.67 -13.95 17.64
CA VAL A 110 -8.79 -13.31 18.96
C VAL A 110 -8.58 -11.80 18.85
N LEU A 111 -7.60 -11.33 18.09
CA LEU A 111 -7.39 -9.90 17.86
C LEU A 111 -8.55 -9.25 17.09
N ALA A 112 -9.12 -9.93 16.10
CA ALA A 112 -10.33 -9.48 15.41
C ALA A 112 -11.52 -9.37 16.39
N GLY A 113 -11.66 -10.33 17.30
CA GLY A 113 -12.68 -10.29 18.36
C GLY A 113 -12.46 -9.15 19.36
N MET A 114 -11.22 -8.88 19.76
CA MET A 114 -10.88 -7.70 20.57
C MET A 114 -11.13 -6.39 19.83
N TRP A 115 -10.88 -6.33 18.51
CA TRP A 115 -11.19 -5.14 17.72
C TRP A 115 -12.71 -4.93 17.58
N LEU A 116 -13.47 -6.02 17.44
CA LEU A 116 -14.93 -6.02 17.43
C LEU A 116 -15.53 -5.49 18.75
N THR A 117 -15.05 -5.97 19.90
CA THR A 117 -15.57 -5.56 21.22
C THR A 117 -15.38 -4.06 21.48
N LEU A 118 -14.29 -3.47 20.98
CA LEU A 118 -14.02 -2.03 21.12
C LEU A 118 -15.08 -1.14 20.45
N GLN A 119 -15.82 -1.64 19.45
CA GLN A 119 -16.87 -0.87 18.77
C GLN A 119 -18.13 -0.68 19.62
N PHE A 120 -18.33 -1.53 20.63
CA PHE A 120 -19.56 -1.52 21.44
C PHE A 120 -19.46 -0.56 22.62
N ARG A 121 -20.19 0.55 22.54
CA ARG A 121 -20.21 1.59 23.58
C ARG A 121 -20.66 1.11 24.96
N TRP A 122 -21.52 0.09 25.05
CA TRP A 122 -21.99 -0.42 26.33
C TRP A 122 -20.86 -1.11 27.11
N ILE A 123 -19.97 -1.84 26.43
CA ILE A 123 -18.79 -2.48 27.02
C ILE A 123 -17.82 -1.42 27.55
N GLN A 124 -17.64 -0.33 26.79
CA GLN A 124 -16.81 0.80 27.20
C GLN A 124 -17.28 1.41 28.53
N MET A 125 -18.59 1.47 28.77
CA MET A 125 -19.15 2.03 30.00
C MET A 125 -19.09 1.04 31.18
N GLN A 126 -19.30 -0.25 30.94
CA GLN A 126 -19.34 -1.27 32.01
C GLN A 126 -17.95 -1.77 32.42
N HIS A 127 -17.02 -1.91 31.48
CA HIS A 127 -15.70 -2.52 31.69
C HIS A 127 -14.55 -1.67 31.10
N PRO A 128 -14.27 -0.48 31.65
CA PRO A 128 -13.26 0.44 31.11
C PRO A 128 -11.84 -0.13 31.11
N ALA A 129 -11.48 -0.93 32.14
CA ALA A 129 -10.16 -1.56 32.22
C ALA A 129 -9.91 -2.58 31.08
N VAL A 130 -10.94 -3.35 30.74
CA VAL A 130 -10.89 -4.34 29.64
C VAL A 130 -10.72 -3.63 28.30
N VAL A 131 -11.44 -2.52 28.10
CA VAL A 131 -11.33 -1.71 26.88
C VAL A 131 -9.93 -1.14 26.69
N LEU A 132 -9.31 -0.62 27.76
CA LEU A 132 -7.92 -0.13 27.68
C LEU A 132 -6.92 -1.27 27.40
N ALA A 133 -7.14 -2.45 27.99
CA ALA A 133 -6.31 -3.63 27.72
C ALA A 133 -6.45 -4.11 26.27
N PHE A 134 -7.68 -4.16 25.73
CA PHE A 134 -7.94 -4.50 24.34
C PHE A 134 -7.39 -3.46 23.37
N GLU A 135 -7.52 -2.16 23.67
CA GLU A 135 -6.91 -1.10 22.86
C GLU A 135 -5.39 -1.29 22.77
N ARG A 136 -4.71 -1.54 23.90
CA ARG A 136 -3.27 -1.81 23.94
C ARG A 136 -2.92 -3.07 23.14
N GLN A 137 -3.61 -4.18 23.39
CA GLN A 137 -3.31 -5.46 22.75
C GLN A 137 -3.54 -5.44 21.24
N VAL A 138 -4.65 -4.84 20.79
CA VAL A 138 -4.98 -4.71 19.37
C VAL A 138 -3.94 -3.84 18.66
N LEU A 139 -3.41 -2.79 19.29
CA LEU A 139 -2.40 -1.92 18.66
C LEU A 139 -0.98 -2.50 18.70
N THR A 140 -0.63 -3.33 19.69
CA THR A 140 0.72 -3.92 19.81
C THR A 140 0.84 -5.26 19.08
N ALA A 141 -0.10 -6.18 19.29
CA ALA A 141 -0.02 -7.54 18.78
C ALA A 141 -0.50 -7.68 17.33
N SER A 142 -1.28 -6.72 16.81
CA SER A 142 -1.66 -6.73 15.39
C SER A 142 -0.45 -6.58 14.46
N LEU A 143 0.61 -5.87 14.86
CA LEU A 143 1.80 -5.67 14.02
C LEU A 143 2.48 -7.00 13.64
N PRO A 144 2.94 -7.85 14.58
CA PRO A 144 3.57 -9.12 14.24
C PRO A 144 2.60 -10.09 13.59
N VAL A 145 1.35 -10.19 14.10
CA VAL A 145 0.38 -11.17 13.60
C VAL A 145 -0.05 -10.84 12.18
N ALA A 146 -0.47 -9.61 11.91
CA ALA A 146 -0.84 -9.19 10.56
C ALA A 146 0.36 -9.26 9.61
N GLY A 147 1.55 -8.85 10.09
CA GLY A 147 2.81 -8.92 9.36
C GLY A 147 3.08 -10.32 8.80
N VAL A 148 3.06 -11.33 9.66
CA VAL A 148 3.35 -12.71 9.27
C VAL A 148 2.21 -13.31 8.44
N VAL A 149 0.95 -13.19 8.87
CA VAL A 149 -0.18 -13.83 8.17
C VAL A 149 -0.32 -13.31 6.75
N THR A 150 -0.24 -12.00 6.54
CA THR A 150 -0.34 -11.45 5.18
C THR A 150 0.88 -11.78 4.32
N THR A 151 2.08 -11.85 4.90
CA THR A 151 3.27 -12.33 4.18
C THR A 151 3.10 -13.79 3.76
N LEU A 152 2.49 -14.65 4.59
CA LEU A 152 2.16 -16.02 4.20
C LEU A 152 1.19 -16.05 3.02
N GLY A 153 0.21 -15.14 2.99
CA GLY A 153 -0.69 -14.98 1.86
C GLY A 153 0.02 -14.51 0.58
N ILE A 154 0.96 -13.57 0.70
CA ILE A 154 1.78 -13.10 -0.43
C ILE A 154 2.68 -14.24 -0.93
N GLY A 155 3.35 -14.95 -0.03
CA GLY A 155 4.21 -16.09 -0.36
C GLY A 155 3.48 -17.32 -0.89
N ALA A 156 2.14 -17.34 -0.90
CA ALA A 156 1.37 -18.33 -1.63
C ALA A 156 1.26 -18.02 -3.13
N VAL A 157 1.57 -16.78 -3.53
CA VAL A 157 1.51 -16.29 -4.93
C VAL A 157 2.90 -15.97 -5.46
N THR A 158 3.82 -15.52 -4.61
CA THR A 158 5.20 -15.19 -4.99
C THR A 158 6.18 -16.27 -4.56
N ASP A 159 7.38 -16.26 -5.16
CA ASP A 159 8.46 -17.13 -4.73
C ASP A 159 8.80 -16.97 -3.25
N ALA A 160 9.09 -18.10 -2.60
CA ALA A 160 9.43 -18.14 -1.18
C ALA A 160 10.71 -17.34 -0.86
N GLU A 161 11.61 -17.18 -1.82
CA GLU A 161 12.87 -16.45 -1.66
C GLU A 161 12.66 -14.96 -1.36
N ASP A 162 11.57 -14.38 -1.86
CA ASP A 162 11.25 -12.95 -1.74
C ASP A 162 10.38 -12.62 -0.52
N ALA A 163 9.78 -13.62 0.12
CA ALA A 163 8.91 -13.46 1.29
C ALA A 163 9.51 -12.57 2.41
N PRO A 164 10.82 -12.67 2.76
CA PRO A 164 11.43 -11.82 3.77
C PRO A 164 11.43 -10.32 3.43
N TYR A 165 11.50 -9.96 2.15
CA TYR A 165 11.45 -8.56 1.72
C TYR A 165 10.05 -7.98 1.84
N TYR A 166 9.02 -8.76 1.47
CA TYR A 166 7.63 -8.38 1.70
C TYR A 166 7.32 -8.23 3.18
N LEU A 167 7.83 -9.14 4.02
CA LEU A 167 7.71 -9.07 5.46
C LEU A 167 8.35 -7.79 6.02
N ALA A 168 9.57 -7.45 5.58
CA ALA A 168 10.25 -6.22 5.98
C ALA A 168 9.44 -4.97 5.63
N ALA A 169 8.98 -4.87 4.38
CA ALA A 169 8.21 -3.73 3.90
C ALA A 169 6.89 -3.57 4.67
N LEU A 170 6.18 -4.67 4.90
CA LEU A 170 4.92 -4.66 5.60
C LEU A 170 5.08 -4.32 7.09
N LEU A 171 6.04 -4.94 7.79
CA LEU A 171 6.32 -4.61 9.20
C LEU A 171 6.72 -3.14 9.34
N CYS A 172 7.50 -2.60 8.40
CA CYS A 172 7.82 -1.17 8.36
C CYS A 172 6.57 -0.29 8.22
N ALA A 173 5.65 -0.65 7.31
CA ALA A 173 4.40 0.08 7.11
C ALA A 173 3.48 0.02 8.35
N LEU A 174 3.32 -1.18 8.94
CA LEU A 174 2.55 -1.40 10.16
C LEU A 174 3.18 -0.67 11.36
N TYR A 175 4.51 -0.64 11.46
CA TYR A 175 5.23 0.13 12.49
C TYR A 175 5.01 1.64 12.32
N ALA A 176 5.07 2.15 11.09
CA ALA A 176 4.78 3.55 10.81
C ALA A 176 3.34 3.93 11.20
N ALA A 177 2.38 3.00 11.06
CA ALA A 177 0.99 3.20 11.43
C ALA A 177 0.74 3.08 12.95
N MET A 178 1.33 2.10 13.62
CA MET A 178 0.95 1.69 14.98
C MET A 178 2.05 1.81 16.04
N GLY A 179 3.34 1.84 15.66
CA GLY A 179 4.49 1.88 16.59
C GLY A 179 4.88 3.28 17.09
N ARG A 180 4.26 4.33 16.55
CA ARG A 180 4.44 5.73 17.01
C ARG A 180 3.79 5.93 18.38
N PRO A 181 4.17 6.97 19.15
CA PRO A 181 3.50 7.25 20.42
C PRO A 181 2.02 7.62 20.18
N LEU A 182 1.11 6.68 20.46
CA LEU A 182 -0.33 6.83 20.28
C LEU A 182 -0.99 7.21 21.60
N VAL A 183 -1.86 8.22 21.54
CA VAL A 183 -2.71 8.63 22.67
C VAL A 183 -3.93 7.71 22.73
N SER A 184 -4.33 7.26 23.92
CA SER A 184 -5.52 6.42 24.06
C SER A 184 -6.77 7.10 23.53
N SER A 185 -7.61 6.32 22.84
CA SER A 185 -8.89 6.78 22.30
C SER A 185 -9.88 7.15 23.41
N PHE A 186 -9.69 6.59 24.61
CA PHE A 186 -10.61 6.73 25.74
C PHE A 186 -10.07 7.62 26.87
N HIS A 187 -9.01 8.39 26.60
CA HIS A 187 -8.41 9.30 27.58
C HIS A 187 -9.15 10.64 27.62
N ALA A 188 -9.78 10.98 28.76
CA ALA A 188 -10.41 12.28 28.99
C ALA A 188 -9.40 13.30 29.55
N GLY A 189 -8.43 13.67 28.72
CA GLY A 189 -7.60 14.84 28.98
C GLY A 189 -8.26 16.07 28.39
N ARG A 190 -8.49 17.14 29.18
CA ARG A 190 -8.77 18.46 28.61
C ARG A 190 -7.66 18.73 27.60
N ALA A 191 -8.01 18.94 26.33
CA ALA A 191 -7.09 19.47 25.35
C ALA A 191 -6.59 20.81 25.90
N ALA A 192 -5.44 20.79 26.55
CA ALA A 192 -4.75 22.00 26.96
C ALA A 192 -4.44 22.72 25.65
N ARG A 193 -5.30 23.68 25.29
CA ARG A 193 -5.01 24.64 24.24
C ARG A 193 -3.75 25.34 24.72
N SER A 194 -2.59 24.91 24.24
CA SER A 194 -1.36 25.66 24.46
C SER A 194 -1.52 26.97 23.70
N PHE A 195 -1.64 28.06 24.45
CA PHE A 195 -1.36 29.38 23.92
C PHE A 195 0.08 29.33 23.41
N GLY A 196 0.28 29.33 22.09
CA GLY A 196 1.61 29.26 21.45
C GLY A 196 1.83 28.19 20.39
N GLY A 197 0.82 27.40 19.99
CA GLY A 197 0.87 26.61 18.75
C GLY A 197 1.76 25.36 18.74
N VAL A 198 2.56 25.12 19.78
CA VAL A 198 3.28 23.85 19.97
C VAL A 198 2.48 22.98 20.92
N ALA A 199 1.91 21.89 20.42
CA ALA A 199 1.24 20.90 21.27
C ALA A 199 2.29 20.25 22.18
N PRO A 200 2.16 20.31 23.52
CA PRO A 200 3.08 19.63 24.42
C PRO A 200 3.06 18.12 24.17
N ALA A 201 4.19 17.45 24.37
CA ALA A 201 4.27 16.00 24.26
C ALA A 201 3.21 15.35 25.18
N PRO A 202 2.46 14.34 24.70
CA PRO A 202 1.39 13.75 25.48
C PRO A 202 1.94 13.22 26.82
N PRO A 203 1.23 13.46 27.94
CA PRO A 203 1.63 12.92 29.23
C PRO A 203 1.73 11.39 29.15
N ARG A 204 2.69 10.79 29.87
CA ARG A 204 2.99 9.34 29.79
C ARG A 204 1.77 8.47 30.08
N GLU A 205 0.87 8.94 30.93
CA GLU A 205 -0.39 8.28 31.32
C GLU A 205 -1.45 8.26 30.20
N ALA A 206 -1.27 9.09 29.16
CA ALA A 206 -2.17 9.14 28.02
C ALA A 206 -1.73 8.23 26.87
N LEU A 207 -0.53 7.65 26.94
CA LEU A 207 -0.02 6.75 25.91
C LEU A 207 -0.62 5.34 26.06
N VAL A 208 -1.05 4.75 24.93
CA VAL A 208 -1.58 3.38 24.92
C VAL A 208 -0.49 2.34 25.19
N GLN A 209 0.69 2.56 24.60
CA GLN A 209 1.78 1.59 24.59
C GLN A 209 2.79 1.90 25.68
N SER A 210 3.34 0.87 26.31
CA SER A 210 4.51 1.01 27.16
C SER A 210 5.80 1.08 26.34
N ARG A 211 6.89 1.55 26.95
CA ARG A 211 8.23 1.53 26.30
C ARG A 211 8.65 0.12 25.92
N PHE A 212 8.29 -0.86 26.74
CA PHE A 212 8.58 -2.27 26.49
C PHE A 212 7.87 -2.76 25.24
N ASP A 213 6.56 -2.47 25.09
CA ASP A 213 5.80 -2.87 23.90
C ASP A 213 6.38 -2.23 22.65
N ALA A 214 6.71 -0.94 22.70
CA ALA A 214 7.28 -0.22 21.56
C ALA A 214 8.68 -0.72 21.20
N SER A 215 9.51 -1.10 22.19
CA SER A 215 10.79 -1.75 21.93
C SER A 215 10.62 -3.14 21.31
N LEU A 216 9.61 -3.91 21.74
CA LEU A 216 9.31 -5.22 21.18
C LEU A 216 8.86 -5.07 19.72
N MET A 217 7.93 -4.16 19.44
CA MET A 217 7.48 -3.86 18.07
C MET A 217 8.64 -3.42 17.17
N ALA A 218 9.54 -2.58 17.68
CA ALA A 218 10.73 -2.14 16.95
C ALA A 218 11.68 -3.30 16.67
N LEU A 219 11.96 -4.12 17.69
CA LEU A 219 12.81 -5.31 17.57
C LEU A 219 12.23 -6.29 16.56
N THR A 220 10.93 -6.59 16.64
CA THR A 220 10.25 -7.48 15.68
C THR A 220 10.35 -6.93 14.26
N THR A 221 10.18 -5.63 14.06
CA THR A 221 10.26 -5.01 12.73
C THR A 221 11.66 -5.13 12.11
N VAL A 222 12.72 -5.05 12.91
CA VAL A 222 14.11 -5.11 12.45
C VAL A 222 14.65 -6.53 12.33
N VAL A 223 14.29 -7.42 13.26
CA VAL A 223 14.92 -8.74 13.40
C VAL A 223 14.13 -9.86 12.73
N LEU A 224 12.80 -9.75 12.65
CA LEU A 224 11.98 -10.82 12.06
C LEU A 224 12.28 -11.06 10.57
N PRO A 225 12.43 -10.03 9.71
CA PRO A 225 12.79 -10.24 8.31
C PRO A 225 14.13 -10.95 8.08
N PRO A 226 15.27 -10.52 8.65
CA PRO A 226 16.54 -11.21 8.44
C PRO A 226 16.53 -12.63 9.04
N LEU A 227 15.84 -12.87 10.16
CA LEU A 227 15.69 -14.24 10.69
C LEU A 227 14.89 -15.13 9.73
N SER A 228 13.82 -14.62 9.14
CA SER A 228 13.05 -15.38 8.13
C SER A 228 13.90 -15.68 6.89
N TYR A 229 14.74 -14.74 6.46
CA TYR A 229 15.66 -14.94 5.34
C TYR A 229 16.72 -16.00 5.64
N LEU A 230 17.33 -15.94 6.83
CA LEU A 230 18.27 -16.95 7.32
C LEU A 230 17.64 -18.34 7.39
N ALA A 231 16.39 -18.43 7.86
CA ALA A 231 15.68 -19.70 7.95
C ALA A 231 15.42 -20.33 6.58
N ILE A 232 15.05 -19.52 5.58
CA ILE A 232 14.79 -19.99 4.21
C ILE A 232 16.10 -20.38 3.51
N HIS A 233 17.16 -19.58 3.64
CA HIS A 233 18.41 -19.75 2.88
C HIS A 233 19.53 -20.42 3.69
N TRP A 234 19.23 -21.04 4.85
CA TRP A 234 20.23 -21.57 5.79
C TRP A 234 21.30 -22.44 5.12
N ALA A 235 20.90 -23.27 4.14
CA ALA A 235 21.80 -24.19 3.45
C ALA A 235 22.80 -23.50 2.49
N VAL A 236 22.52 -22.26 2.04
CA VAL A 236 23.23 -21.61 0.92
C VAL A 236 23.89 -20.28 1.35
N LEU A 237 23.97 -20.01 2.66
CA LEU A 237 24.48 -18.74 3.23
C LEU A 237 25.93 -18.39 2.85
N ASN A 238 26.71 -19.32 2.31
CA ASN A 238 28.11 -19.09 1.95
C ASN A 238 28.29 -18.13 0.75
N HIS A 239 27.25 -17.85 -0.04
CA HIS A 239 27.36 -16.90 -1.15
C HIS A 239 27.25 -15.45 -0.67
N TRP A 240 28.14 -14.59 -1.18
CA TRP A 240 28.17 -13.15 -0.89
C TRP A 240 26.84 -12.43 -1.14
N LEU A 241 26.03 -12.92 -2.08
CA LEU A 241 24.70 -12.36 -2.35
C LEU A 241 23.79 -12.39 -1.12
N HIS A 242 23.81 -13.47 -0.33
CA HIS A 242 23.00 -13.58 0.88
C HIS A 242 23.49 -12.64 1.98
N LEU A 243 24.80 -12.34 2.03
CA LEU A 243 25.35 -11.35 2.95
C LEU A 243 24.81 -9.94 2.64
N TRP A 244 24.82 -9.52 1.37
CA TRP A 244 24.27 -8.22 0.95
C TRP A 244 22.76 -8.11 1.21
N SER A 245 22.06 -9.25 1.05
CA SER A 245 20.63 -9.39 1.32
C SER A 245 20.30 -9.21 2.80
N LEU A 246 21.05 -9.86 3.68
CA LEU A 246 20.91 -9.71 5.13
C LEU A 246 21.25 -8.30 5.59
N LEU A 247 22.30 -7.69 5.02
CA LEU A 247 22.64 -6.32 5.29
C LEU A 247 21.49 -5.39 4.92
N LEU A 248 20.85 -5.58 3.76
CA LEU A 248 19.70 -4.79 3.31
C LEU A 248 18.46 -5.01 4.19
N LEU A 249 18.15 -6.27 4.53
CA LEU A 249 17.00 -6.62 5.38
C LEU A 249 17.15 -6.14 6.82
N LEU A 250 18.37 -5.98 7.33
CA LEU A 250 18.62 -5.42 8.66
C LEU A 250 18.63 -3.89 8.63
N SER A 251 19.33 -3.31 7.65
CA SER A 251 19.54 -1.86 7.56
C SER A 251 18.30 -1.10 7.07
N GLY A 252 17.49 -1.67 6.18
CA GLY A 252 16.29 -1.05 5.62
C GLY A 252 15.26 -0.69 6.70
N PRO A 253 14.75 -1.67 7.47
CA PRO A 253 13.85 -1.40 8.58
C PRO A 253 14.45 -0.45 9.61
N LEU A 254 15.73 -0.61 9.95
CA LEU A 254 16.40 0.26 10.93
C LEU A 254 16.49 1.71 10.46
N ALA A 255 16.79 1.94 9.17
CA ALA A 255 16.79 3.26 8.55
C ALA A 255 15.39 3.89 8.62
N LEU A 256 14.34 3.12 8.32
CA LEU A 256 12.96 3.60 8.37
C LEU A 256 12.54 3.97 9.80
N LEU A 257 12.84 3.12 10.80
CA LEU A 257 12.58 3.43 12.21
C LEU A 257 13.27 4.73 12.64
N CYS A 258 14.51 4.95 12.19
CA CYS A 258 15.25 6.18 12.47
C CYS A 258 14.73 7.38 11.66
N ALA A 259 14.22 7.20 10.45
CA ALA A 259 13.65 8.28 9.66
C ALA A 259 12.29 8.75 10.20
N LEU A 260 11.51 7.84 10.81
CA LEU A 260 10.18 8.16 11.31
C LEU A 260 10.21 9.19 12.47
N PRO A 261 9.28 10.16 12.47
CA PRO A 261 9.12 11.08 13.58
C PRO A 261 8.64 10.31 14.81
N GLY A 262 9.44 10.32 15.87
CA GLY A 262 9.18 9.54 17.07
C GLY A 262 9.31 8.03 16.91
N GLY A 263 9.98 7.49 15.88
CA GLY A 263 10.15 6.04 15.73
C GLY A 263 10.92 5.36 16.86
N LEU A 264 11.87 6.07 17.49
CA LEU A 264 12.66 5.55 18.62
C LEU A 264 12.27 6.19 19.96
N TRP A 265 10.99 6.55 20.13
CA TRP A 265 10.50 7.25 21.34
C TRP A 265 10.64 6.45 22.64
N TRP A 266 10.80 5.12 22.51
CA TRP A 266 10.94 4.19 23.63
C TRP A 266 12.35 4.16 24.24
N LEU A 267 13.36 4.72 23.55
CA LEU A 267 14.73 4.78 24.06
C LEU A 267 14.80 5.61 25.36
N PRO A 268 15.38 5.07 26.45
CA PRO A 268 15.63 5.82 27.66
C PRO A 268 16.83 6.76 27.47
N GLY A 269 16.71 8.02 27.89
CA GLY A 269 17.86 8.93 27.92
C GLY A 269 17.47 10.41 27.79
N PRO A 270 18.43 11.33 28.00
CA PRO A 270 18.24 12.74 27.72
C PRO A 270 18.03 12.96 26.21
N PRO A 271 17.19 13.93 25.82
CA PRO A 271 16.78 14.10 24.42
C PRO A 271 17.94 14.40 23.46
N ALA A 272 18.99 15.07 23.95
CA ALA A 272 20.20 15.35 23.16
C ALA A 272 20.95 14.06 22.76
N VAL A 273 21.16 13.15 23.71
CA VAL A 273 21.85 11.86 23.47
C VAL A 273 21.00 10.98 22.56
N VAL A 274 19.69 10.90 22.80
CA VAL A 274 18.78 10.12 21.96
C VAL A 274 18.74 10.64 20.52
N THR A 275 18.77 11.97 20.34
CA THR A 275 18.80 12.59 19.00
C THR A 275 20.14 12.33 18.29
N GLY A 276 21.26 12.43 19.01
CA GLY A 276 22.59 12.10 18.47
C GLY A 276 22.69 10.64 18.05
N PHE A 277 22.27 9.73 18.94
CA PHE A 277 22.24 8.29 18.67
C PHE A 277 21.31 7.94 17.49
N LYS A 278 20.12 8.55 17.43
CA LYS A 278 19.19 8.40 16.30
C LYS A 278 19.82 8.82 14.97
N ARG A 279 20.54 9.95 14.93
CA ARG A 279 21.24 10.42 13.72
C ARG A 279 22.37 9.47 13.32
N PHE A 280 23.16 9.01 14.29
CA PHE A 280 24.22 8.03 14.05
C PHE A 280 23.67 6.73 13.47
N LEU A 281 22.62 6.17 14.08
CA LEU A 281 21.95 4.96 13.58
C LEU A 281 21.35 5.16 12.18
N LEU A 282 20.75 6.33 11.91
CA LEU A 282 20.22 6.65 10.59
C LEU A 282 21.32 6.67 9.52
N LEU A 283 22.46 7.29 9.81
CA LEU A 283 23.60 7.33 8.88
C LEU A 283 24.17 5.94 8.65
N LEU A 284 24.39 5.17 9.72
CA LEU A 284 24.93 3.82 9.63
C LEU A 284 24.00 2.89 8.83
N SER A 285 22.70 2.95 9.08
CA SER A 285 21.72 2.17 8.33
C SER A 285 21.54 2.63 6.90
N ALA A 286 21.56 3.94 6.62
CA ALA A 286 21.53 4.43 5.24
C ALA A 286 22.73 3.93 4.43
N LEU A 287 23.93 3.94 5.01
CA LEU A 287 25.12 3.35 4.39
C LEU A 287 24.97 1.83 4.18
N GLY A 288 24.41 1.11 5.16
CA GLY A 288 24.11 -0.31 5.03
C GLY A 288 23.12 -0.62 3.90
N VAL A 289 22.06 0.19 3.76
CA VAL A 289 21.07 0.06 2.68
C VAL A 289 21.73 0.30 1.32
N LEU A 290 22.56 1.34 1.21
CA LEU A 290 23.25 1.67 -0.04
C LEU A 290 24.25 0.57 -0.43
N ALA A 291 25.05 0.07 0.51
CA ALA A 291 25.97 -1.04 0.26
C ALA A 291 25.23 -2.34 -0.11
N GLY A 292 24.14 -2.68 0.59
CA GLY A 292 23.30 -3.82 0.27
C GLY A 292 22.65 -3.72 -1.11
N PHE A 293 22.16 -2.52 -1.47
CA PHE A 293 21.58 -2.24 -2.78
C PHE A 293 22.62 -2.32 -3.89
N GLU A 294 23.81 -1.75 -3.69
CA GLU A 294 24.92 -1.80 -4.64
C GLU A 294 25.35 -3.25 -4.90
N GLY A 295 25.57 -4.04 -3.83
CA GLY A 295 25.97 -5.44 -3.96
C GLY A 295 24.91 -6.35 -4.59
N ARG A 296 23.66 -6.30 -4.11
CA ARG A 296 22.58 -7.21 -4.55
C ARG A 296 21.90 -6.76 -5.85
N VAL A 297 21.72 -5.46 -6.07
CA VAL A 297 20.96 -4.97 -7.23
C VAL A 297 21.91 -4.55 -8.34
N VAL A 298 22.87 -3.68 -8.04
CA VAL A 298 23.66 -3.04 -9.10
C VAL A 298 24.70 -4.01 -9.67
N PHE A 299 25.52 -4.65 -8.84
CA PHE A 299 26.53 -5.58 -9.34
C PHE A 299 25.96 -6.92 -9.80
N HIS A 300 24.99 -7.47 -9.06
CA HIS A 300 24.43 -8.76 -9.41
C HIS A 300 23.43 -8.69 -10.58
N ALA A 301 22.43 -7.78 -10.54
CA ALA A 301 21.41 -7.71 -11.59
C ALA A 301 21.83 -6.83 -12.78
N PHE A 302 22.51 -5.70 -12.52
CA PHE A 302 22.92 -4.76 -13.58
C PHE A 302 24.40 -4.88 -13.99
N GLY A 303 25.13 -5.86 -13.47
CA GLY A 303 26.54 -6.14 -13.83
C GLY A 303 26.83 -6.12 -15.33
N PRO A 304 26.00 -6.73 -16.20
CA PRO A 304 26.23 -6.74 -17.66
C PRO A 304 26.23 -5.36 -18.34
N TYR A 305 25.58 -4.37 -17.72
CA TYR A 305 25.51 -2.99 -18.21
C TYR A 305 26.72 -2.16 -17.77
N ILE A 306 27.48 -2.61 -16.76
CA ILE A 306 28.67 -1.92 -16.29
C ILE A 306 29.82 -2.25 -17.24
N LYS A 307 30.32 -1.25 -17.97
CA LYS A 307 31.39 -1.44 -18.97
C LYS A 307 32.79 -1.22 -18.42
N VAL A 308 32.90 -0.63 -17.23
CA VAL A 308 34.19 -0.41 -16.56
C VAL A 308 34.67 -1.72 -15.93
N PRO A 309 35.93 -2.14 -16.13
CA PRO A 309 36.46 -3.35 -15.50
C PRO A 309 36.67 -3.16 -13.98
N PRO A 310 36.55 -4.23 -13.18
CA PRO A 310 36.93 -4.20 -11.76
C PRO A 310 38.45 -3.97 -11.63
N PRO A 311 38.94 -3.25 -10.60
CA PRO A 311 38.20 -2.77 -9.42
C PRO A 311 37.57 -1.37 -9.57
N LEU A 312 37.82 -0.68 -10.68
CA LEU A 312 37.34 0.69 -10.90
C LEU A 312 35.81 0.76 -11.00
N SER A 313 35.17 -0.31 -11.46
CA SER A 313 33.70 -0.43 -11.45
C SER A 313 33.10 -0.18 -10.07
N TYR A 314 33.70 -0.75 -9.02
CA TYR A 314 33.26 -0.54 -7.62
C TYR A 314 33.33 0.94 -7.25
N VAL A 315 34.50 1.56 -7.43
CA VAL A 315 34.72 2.96 -7.06
C VAL A 315 33.75 3.90 -7.78
N VAL A 316 33.60 3.74 -9.10
CA VAL A 316 32.79 4.64 -9.93
C VAL A 316 31.30 4.49 -9.61
N VAL A 317 30.81 3.26 -9.44
CA VAL A 317 29.40 3.00 -9.07
C VAL A 317 29.12 3.50 -7.64
N THR A 318 30.01 3.22 -6.68
CA THR A 318 29.89 3.70 -5.31
C THR A 318 29.84 5.23 -5.26
N ILE A 319 30.71 5.93 -6.00
CA ILE A 319 30.71 7.41 -6.08
C ILE A 319 29.37 7.91 -6.65
N ALA A 320 28.89 7.32 -7.74
CA ALA A 320 27.63 7.72 -8.37
C ALA A 320 26.42 7.55 -7.43
N LEU A 321 26.32 6.39 -6.76
CA LEU A 321 25.18 6.06 -5.90
C LEU A 321 25.24 6.77 -4.55
N LEU A 322 26.37 6.74 -3.85
CA LEU A 322 26.50 7.39 -2.54
C LEU A 322 26.40 8.91 -2.68
N GLY A 323 27.01 9.50 -3.70
CA GLY A 323 26.94 10.94 -3.91
C GLY A 323 25.52 11.40 -4.25
N LEU A 324 24.79 10.65 -5.10
CA LEU A 324 23.38 10.94 -5.36
C LEU A 324 22.51 10.77 -4.10
N ALA A 325 22.73 9.70 -3.34
CA ALA A 325 22.00 9.47 -2.10
C ALA A 325 22.23 10.58 -1.07
N LEU A 326 23.49 11.05 -0.94
CA LEU A 326 23.84 12.17 -0.07
C LEU A 326 23.13 13.46 -0.50
N LEU A 327 23.08 13.76 -1.80
CA LEU A 327 22.37 14.93 -2.33
C LEU A 327 20.86 14.85 -2.06
N VAL A 328 20.25 13.67 -2.22
CA VAL A 328 18.82 13.46 -1.90
C VAL A 328 18.57 13.65 -0.40
N ILE A 329 19.42 13.09 0.46
CA ILE A 329 19.31 13.27 1.92
C ILE A 329 19.50 14.75 2.30
N ALA A 330 20.45 15.45 1.68
CA ALA A 330 20.68 16.88 1.88
C ALA A 330 19.48 17.73 1.45
N HIS A 331 18.82 17.37 0.34
CA HIS A 331 17.59 17.99 -0.12
C HIS A 331 16.43 17.76 0.86
N LEU A 332 16.18 16.50 1.24
CA LEU A 332 15.08 16.13 2.14
C LEU A 332 15.25 16.68 3.56
N SER A 333 16.50 16.87 4.01
CA SER A 333 16.81 17.50 5.29
C SER A 333 16.77 19.02 5.26
N GLY A 334 16.62 19.64 4.09
CA GLY A 334 16.60 21.10 3.92
C GLY A 334 17.95 21.79 4.14
N VAL A 335 19.04 21.02 4.14
CA VAL A 335 20.43 21.50 4.32
C VAL A 335 20.93 22.20 3.05
N LEU A 336 20.39 21.79 1.90
CA LEU A 336 20.72 22.34 0.59
C LEU A 336 20.29 23.82 0.48
N GLY A 337 21.26 24.72 0.23
CA GLY A 337 21.03 26.16 0.13
C GLY A 337 20.97 26.90 1.48
N THR A 338 20.95 26.19 2.62
CA THR A 338 21.02 26.81 3.95
C THR A 338 22.39 26.65 4.60
N ALA A 339 22.97 25.46 4.54
CA ALA A 339 24.29 25.15 5.10
C ALA A 339 25.26 24.54 4.09
N LEU A 340 24.75 23.99 2.98
CA LEU A 340 25.55 23.46 1.88
C LEU A 340 25.33 24.33 0.65
N ASP A 341 26.40 24.93 0.15
CA ASP A 341 26.37 25.81 -1.02
C ASP A 341 25.87 25.06 -2.26
N VAL A 342 25.02 25.73 -3.05
CA VAL A 342 24.43 25.14 -4.24
C VAL A 342 25.49 24.80 -5.30
N THR A 343 26.60 25.54 -5.32
CA THR A 343 27.75 25.26 -6.19
C THR A 343 28.45 23.94 -5.84
N LEU A 344 28.63 23.64 -4.54
CA LEU A 344 29.18 22.38 -4.06
C LEU A 344 28.23 21.21 -4.32
N ALA A 345 26.92 21.44 -4.18
CA ALA A 345 25.93 20.45 -4.55
C ALA A 345 25.92 20.17 -6.06
N GLY A 346 26.04 21.22 -6.88
CA GLY A 346 26.12 21.11 -8.33
C GLY A 346 27.38 20.39 -8.81
N SER A 347 28.54 20.67 -8.22
CA SER A 347 29.78 19.95 -8.53
C SER A 347 29.71 18.48 -8.11
N CYS A 348 29.13 18.18 -6.95
CA CYS A 348 28.86 16.81 -6.53
C CYS A 348 27.90 16.10 -7.50
N LEU A 349 26.81 16.74 -7.92
CA LEU A 349 25.87 16.18 -8.89
C LEU A 349 26.53 15.91 -10.25
N LEU A 350 27.39 16.81 -10.71
CA LEU A 350 28.20 16.61 -11.91
C LEU A 350 29.14 15.41 -11.77
N LEU A 351 29.86 15.29 -10.64
CA LEU A 351 30.73 14.15 -10.39
C LEU A 351 29.97 12.81 -10.32
N CYS A 352 28.76 12.81 -9.74
CA CYS A 352 27.93 11.60 -9.67
C CYS A 352 27.41 11.20 -11.06
N THR A 353 26.98 12.18 -11.86
CA THR A 353 26.46 11.93 -13.21
C THR A 353 27.56 11.55 -14.19
N THR A 354 28.76 12.13 -14.11
CA THR A 354 29.93 11.67 -14.88
C THR A 354 30.28 10.24 -14.51
N ALA A 355 30.38 9.93 -13.21
CA ALA A 355 30.70 8.59 -12.73
C ALA A 355 29.65 7.57 -13.22
N GLY A 356 28.36 7.87 -13.08
CA GLY A 356 27.29 7.02 -13.58
C GLY A 356 27.31 6.81 -15.10
N ALA A 357 27.57 7.87 -15.88
CA ALA A 357 27.68 7.80 -17.34
C ALA A 357 28.88 6.96 -17.79
N VAL A 358 30.03 7.10 -17.11
CA VAL A 358 31.23 6.28 -17.36
C VAL A 358 30.97 4.82 -16.99
N ALA A 359 30.32 4.56 -15.85
CA ALA A 359 29.95 3.19 -15.46
C ALA A 359 29.03 2.51 -16.49
N ALA A 360 28.04 3.25 -17.01
CA ALA A 360 27.12 2.77 -18.04
C ALA A 360 27.75 2.66 -19.44
N GLY A 361 28.98 3.16 -19.64
CA GLY A 361 29.68 3.10 -20.92
C GLY A 361 29.18 4.12 -21.96
N VAL A 362 28.69 5.29 -21.53
CA VAL A 362 28.27 6.36 -22.45
C VAL A 362 29.48 6.84 -23.28
N PRO A 363 29.41 6.85 -24.62
CA PRO A 363 30.49 7.34 -25.45
C PRO A 363 30.68 8.85 -25.27
N PHE A 364 31.89 9.34 -25.51
CA PHE A 364 32.25 10.75 -25.32
C PHE A 364 31.33 11.74 -26.07
N GLU A 365 30.80 11.35 -27.22
CA GLU A 365 29.87 12.16 -28.02
C GLU A 365 28.52 12.39 -27.33
N TRP A 366 28.05 11.42 -26.53
CA TRP A 366 26.78 11.47 -25.82
C TRP A 366 26.91 11.94 -24.38
N LEU A 367 28.14 12.04 -23.86
CA LEU A 367 28.44 12.52 -22.51
C LEU A 367 27.91 13.93 -22.21
N PRO A 368 27.83 14.90 -23.15
CA PRO A 368 27.24 16.21 -22.86
C PRO A 368 25.78 16.15 -22.39
N ALA A 369 24.98 15.18 -22.84
CA ALA A 369 23.56 15.09 -22.50
C ALA A 369 23.29 14.92 -20.98
N PRO A 370 23.89 13.94 -20.27
CA PRO A 370 23.71 13.81 -18.82
C PRO A 370 24.35 14.96 -18.04
N LEU A 371 25.44 15.55 -18.54
CA LEU A 371 26.09 16.68 -17.89
C LEU A 371 25.25 17.95 -17.96
N VAL A 372 24.69 18.25 -19.13
CA VAL A 372 23.75 19.36 -19.30
C VAL A 372 22.52 19.16 -18.42
N ALA A 373 22.07 17.91 -18.22
CA ALA A 373 21.00 17.62 -17.26
C ALA A 373 21.41 18.00 -15.82
N ALA A 374 22.59 17.56 -15.37
CA ALA A 374 23.12 17.88 -14.04
C ALA A 374 23.28 19.39 -13.84
N VAL A 375 23.89 20.10 -14.80
CA VAL A 375 24.05 21.56 -14.76
C VAL A 375 22.69 22.27 -14.72
N GLY A 376 21.75 21.86 -15.57
CA GLY A 376 20.40 22.44 -15.61
C GLY A 376 19.68 22.30 -14.27
N LEU A 377 19.81 21.13 -13.62
CA LEU A 377 19.22 20.90 -12.31
C LEU A 377 19.90 21.71 -11.21
N SER A 378 21.24 21.83 -11.22
CA SER A 378 21.97 22.61 -10.23
C SER A 378 21.66 24.11 -10.35
N LEU A 379 21.62 24.65 -11.56
CA LEU A 379 21.28 26.06 -11.79
C LEU A 379 19.83 26.36 -11.40
N TYR A 380 18.92 25.42 -11.67
CA TYR A 380 17.52 25.55 -11.27
C TYR A 380 17.33 25.70 -9.76
N TYR A 381 18.19 25.09 -8.93
CA TYR A 381 18.13 25.28 -7.48
C TYR A 381 18.37 26.74 -7.07
N ASP A 382 19.19 27.48 -7.81
CA ASP A 382 19.46 28.90 -7.57
C ASP A 382 18.40 29.81 -8.22
N SER A 383 18.14 29.63 -9.52
CA SER A 383 17.32 30.57 -10.30
C SER A 383 15.81 30.34 -10.19
N ARG A 384 15.40 29.09 -9.91
CA ARG A 384 14.02 28.58 -10.06
C ARG A 384 13.37 28.88 -11.43
N SER A 385 14.17 29.04 -12.46
CA SER A 385 13.72 29.37 -13.82
C SER A 385 13.21 28.14 -14.59
N VAL A 386 12.06 28.28 -15.27
CA VAL A 386 11.52 27.22 -16.15
C VAL A 386 12.51 26.85 -17.26
N ARG A 387 13.29 27.80 -17.75
CA ARG A 387 14.26 27.57 -18.82
C ARG A 387 15.34 26.58 -18.40
N GLU A 388 15.90 26.75 -17.20
CA GLU A 388 16.96 25.89 -16.68
C GLU A 388 16.42 24.50 -16.34
N TYR A 389 15.18 24.44 -15.84
CA TYR A 389 14.50 23.17 -15.66
C TYR A 389 14.21 22.45 -16.99
N ALA A 390 13.84 23.18 -18.04
CA ALA A 390 13.65 22.61 -19.37
C ALA A 390 14.95 22.05 -19.96
N ILE A 391 16.10 22.69 -19.67
CA ILE A 391 17.43 22.16 -20.01
C ILE A 391 17.68 20.84 -19.28
N PHE A 392 17.34 20.75 -17.98
CA PHE A 392 17.40 19.50 -17.23
C PHE A 392 16.54 18.39 -17.87
N VAL A 393 15.27 18.70 -18.16
CA VAL A 393 14.33 17.73 -18.76
C VAL A 393 14.83 17.26 -20.12
N ALA A 394 15.31 18.16 -20.98
CA ALA A 394 15.84 17.83 -22.30
C ALA A 394 17.10 16.93 -22.20
N GLY A 395 18.06 17.29 -21.33
CA GLY A 395 19.26 16.48 -21.12
C GLY A 395 18.94 15.07 -20.57
N ALA A 396 18.02 14.98 -19.61
CA ALA A 396 17.58 13.70 -19.06
C ALA A 396 16.85 12.83 -20.09
N LEU A 397 15.99 13.42 -20.93
CA LEU A 397 15.31 12.70 -22.01
C LEU A 397 16.26 12.21 -23.09
N LEU A 398 17.25 13.02 -23.50
CA LEU A 398 18.27 12.60 -24.45
C LEU A 398 19.12 11.45 -23.89
N THR A 399 19.49 11.53 -22.61
CA THR A 399 20.23 10.46 -21.92
C THR A 399 19.42 9.17 -21.86
N GLY A 400 18.15 9.25 -21.47
CA GLY A 400 17.24 8.10 -21.45
C GLY A 400 16.99 7.51 -22.84
N TYR A 401 16.81 8.36 -23.85
CA TYR A 401 16.64 7.94 -25.23
C TYR A 401 17.86 7.19 -25.75
N TRP A 402 19.07 7.72 -25.52
CA TRP A 402 20.31 7.04 -25.88
C TRP A 402 20.40 5.68 -25.20
N PHE A 403 20.21 5.61 -23.88
CA PHE A 403 20.31 4.36 -23.12
C PHE A 403 19.35 3.30 -23.66
N VAL A 404 18.07 3.66 -23.83
CA VAL A 404 17.03 2.74 -24.28
C VAL A 404 17.26 2.31 -25.74
N SER A 405 17.60 3.25 -26.63
CA SER A 405 17.84 2.92 -28.04
C SER A 405 19.10 2.09 -28.25
N HIS A 406 20.17 2.35 -27.49
CA HIS A 406 21.44 1.62 -27.60
C HIS A 406 21.32 0.19 -27.06
N HIS A 407 20.67 -0.01 -25.90
CA HIS A 407 20.57 -1.32 -25.27
C HIS A 407 19.39 -2.17 -25.74
N PHE A 408 18.26 -1.56 -26.08
CA PHE A 408 17.03 -2.29 -26.41
C PHE A 408 16.49 -2.01 -27.81
N GLY A 409 17.05 -1.04 -28.54
CA GLY A 409 16.53 -0.62 -29.84
C GLY A 409 16.67 -1.66 -30.96
N PHE A 410 17.55 -2.64 -30.78
CA PHE A 410 17.78 -3.76 -31.71
C PHE A 410 16.98 -5.01 -31.36
N LEU A 411 16.31 -5.06 -30.20
CA LEU A 411 15.54 -6.23 -29.76
C LEU A 411 14.15 -6.21 -30.40
N ASP A 412 13.92 -7.13 -31.34
CA ASP A 412 12.62 -7.36 -31.99
C ASP A 412 11.79 -8.46 -31.30
N ALA A 413 12.12 -8.79 -30.05
CA ALA A 413 11.34 -9.71 -29.24
C ALA A 413 9.92 -9.14 -28.96
N ARG A 414 8.95 -10.04 -28.82
CA ARG A 414 7.59 -9.71 -28.37
C ARG A 414 7.46 -10.06 -26.89
N VAL A 415 6.72 -9.23 -26.17
CA VAL A 415 6.32 -9.43 -24.78
C VAL A 415 4.79 -9.29 -24.79
N GLY A 416 4.09 -10.40 -24.57
CA GLY A 416 2.64 -10.46 -24.79
C GLY A 416 2.27 -9.98 -26.21
N HIS A 417 1.47 -8.92 -26.31
CA HIS A 417 1.04 -8.35 -27.59
C HIS A 417 1.95 -7.24 -28.16
N LEU A 418 2.88 -6.70 -27.37
CA LEU A 418 3.75 -5.59 -27.78
C LEU A 418 5.15 -6.08 -28.19
N ARG A 419 5.77 -5.38 -29.13
CA ARG A 419 7.22 -5.52 -29.36
C ARG A 419 7.96 -4.79 -28.24
N VAL A 420 9.11 -5.31 -27.81
CA VAL A 420 9.97 -4.67 -26.80
C VAL A 420 10.27 -3.22 -27.20
N LYS A 421 10.54 -2.97 -28.49
CA LYS A 421 10.74 -1.62 -29.04
C LYS A 421 9.57 -0.66 -28.78
N THR A 422 8.33 -1.13 -28.87
CA THR A 422 7.13 -0.32 -28.56
C THR A 422 7.00 -0.07 -27.06
N ALA A 423 7.26 -1.07 -26.21
CA ALA A 423 7.26 -0.90 -24.76
C ALA A 423 8.32 0.12 -24.32
N CYS A 424 9.53 0.04 -24.88
CA CYS A 424 10.61 1.01 -24.66
C CYS A 424 10.23 2.44 -25.07
N ARG A 425 9.54 2.61 -26.21
CA ARG A 425 9.05 3.92 -26.65
C ARG A 425 7.96 4.47 -25.74
N LEU A 426 7.05 3.62 -25.26
CA LEU A 426 6.03 4.00 -24.28
C LEU A 426 6.65 4.39 -22.94
N ALA A 427 7.66 3.67 -22.47
CA ALA A 427 8.39 4.02 -21.25
C ALA A 427 9.11 5.37 -21.38
N LEU A 428 9.75 5.65 -22.52
CA LEU A 428 10.35 6.96 -22.80
C LEU A 428 9.28 8.07 -22.91
N ALA A 429 8.14 7.79 -23.53
CA ALA A 429 7.03 8.73 -23.61
C ALA A 429 6.46 9.04 -22.22
N ALA A 430 6.36 8.04 -21.33
CA ALA A 430 5.99 8.21 -19.94
C ALA A 430 7.10 8.89 -19.11
N LEU A 431 8.36 8.87 -19.52
CA LEU A 431 9.40 9.59 -18.79
C LEU A 431 9.24 11.12 -18.93
N ALA A 432 8.74 11.60 -20.07
CA ALA A 432 8.65 13.03 -20.35
C ALA A 432 7.68 13.80 -19.42
N PRO A 433 6.41 13.38 -19.19
CA PRO A 433 5.55 14.06 -18.24
C PRO A 433 6.04 13.89 -16.80
N ALA A 434 6.62 12.73 -16.44
CA ALA A 434 7.19 12.51 -15.11
C ALA A 434 8.31 13.51 -14.77
N LEU A 435 9.18 13.82 -15.73
CA LEU A 435 10.23 14.82 -15.56
C LEU A 435 9.71 16.25 -15.65
N ALA A 436 8.69 16.53 -16.47
CA ALA A 436 8.20 17.89 -16.68
C ALA A 436 7.31 18.42 -15.53
N VAL A 437 6.46 17.57 -14.95
CA VAL A 437 5.45 17.98 -13.96
C VAL A 437 6.05 18.67 -12.72
N PRO A 438 7.12 18.16 -12.07
CA PRO A 438 7.64 18.80 -10.86
C PRO A 438 8.12 20.24 -11.08
N GLY A 439 8.83 20.51 -12.19
CA GLY A 439 9.26 21.87 -12.52
C GLY A 439 8.12 22.81 -12.88
N LEU A 440 7.10 22.32 -13.60
CA LEU A 440 5.90 23.11 -13.91
C LEU A 440 5.12 23.48 -12.65
N VAL A 441 5.04 22.57 -11.68
CA VAL A 441 4.39 22.82 -10.39
C VAL A 441 5.14 23.88 -9.59
N ILE A 442 6.47 23.77 -9.50
CA ILE A 442 7.29 24.72 -8.73
C ILE A 442 7.30 26.10 -9.40
N ALA A 443 7.36 26.15 -10.73
CA ALA A 443 7.28 27.39 -11.51
C ALA A 443 5.87 28.01 -11.56
N ARG A 444 4.87 27.37 -10.94
CA ARG A 444 3.46 27.78 -10.95
C ARG A 444 2.91 28.00 -12.37
N ALA A 445 3.31 27.14 -13.30
CA ALA A 445 2.77 27.12 -14.65
C ALA A 445 1.26 26.77 -14.65
N GLY A 446 0.61 26.89 -15.80
CA GLY A 446 -0.84 26.72 -15.91
C GLY A 446 -1.34 25.40 -15.32
N ARG A 447 -2.27 25.48 -14.35
CA ARG A 447 -2.85 24.30 -13.66
C ARG A 447 -3.40 23.27 -14.64
N GLY A 448 -4.04 23.72 -15.72
CA GLY A 448 -4.56 22.84 -16.77
C GLY A 448 -3.48 21.98 -17.43
N ALA A 449 -2.29 22.54 -17.69
CA ALA A 449 -1.18 21.80 -18.27
C ALA A 449 -0.64 20.73 -17.30
N VAL A 450 -0.52 21.05 -16.01
CA VAL A 450 -0.15 20.08 -14.97
C VAL A 450 -1.17 18.94 -14.90
N GLY A 451 -2.47 19.26 -14.92
CA GLY A 451 -3.53 18.24 -14.93
C GLY A 451 -3.51 17.36 -16.17
N ALA A 452 -3.31 17.94 -17.36
CA ALA A 452 -3.21 17.20 -18.61
C ALA A 452 -1.98 16.28 -18.64
N LEU A 453 -0.81 16.75 -18.21
CA LEU A 453 0.40 15.92 -18.14
C LEU A 453 0.26 14.78 -17.12
N LEU A 454 -0.37 15.01 -15.97
CA LEU A 454 -0.67 13.94 -15.00
C LEU A 454 -1.62 12.89 -15.58
N PHE A 455 -2.61 13.31 -16.36
CA PHE A 455 -3.53 12.40 -17.05
C PHE A 455 -2.80 11.56 -18.11
N VAL A 456 -2.04 12.20 -19.00
CA VAL A 456 -1.25 11.52 -20.04
C VAL A 456 -0.26 10.55 -19.41
N GLN A 457 0.42 10.95 -18.32
CA GLN A 457 1.31 10.07 -17.57
C GLN A 457 0.59 8.83 -17.05
N ALA A 458 -0.58 9.02 -16.42
CA ALA A 458 -1.35 7.94 -15.85
C ALA A 458 -1.82 6.95 -16.93
N GLU A 459 -2.31 7.46 -18.06
CA GLU A 459 -2.73 6.65 -19.20
C GLU A 459 -1.56 5.83 -19.77
N LEU A 460 -0.41 6.46 -20.05
CA LEU A 460 0.76 5.78 -20.58
C LEU A 460 1.27 4.68 -19.64
N ILE A 461 1.29 4.95 -18.33
CA ILE A 461 1.68 3.95 -17.33
C ILE A 461 0.66 2.81 -17.25
N CYS A 462 -0.64 3.11 -17.31
CA CYS A 462 -1.68 2.08 -17.29
C CYS A 462 -1.53 1.13 -18.48
N VAL A 463 -1.39 1.69 -19.70
CA VAL A 463 -1.19 0.89 -20.91
C VAL A 463 0.12 0.10 -20.86
N LEU A 464 1.22 0.73 -20.43
CA LEU A 464 2.51 0.06 -20.35
C LEU A 464 2.47 -1.12 -19.38
N GLU A 465 2.01 -0.89 -18.15
CA GLU A 465 2.02 -1.93 -17.13
C GLU A 465 0.98 -3.02 -17.37
N GLU A 466 -0.18 -2.71 -17.95
CA GLU A 466 -1.17 -3.73 -18.35
C GLU A 466 -0.56 -4.72 -19.35
N GLN A 467 0.21 -4.23 -20.32
CA GLN A 467 0.84 -5.08 -21.33
C GLN A 467 2.04 -5.86 -20.78
N LEU A 468 2.83 -5.27 -19.88
CA LEU A 468 3.96 -5.96 -19.26
C LEU A 468 3.52 -7.01 -18.23
N TYR A 469 2.44 -6.74 -17.48
CA TYR A 469 1.90 -7.65 -16.47
C TYR A 469 1.15 -8.83 -17.09
N SER A 470 0.30 -8.57 -18.09
CA SER A 470 -0.47 -9.63 -18.77
C SER A 470 0.37 -10.54 -19.66
N ALA A 471 1.60 -10.15 -20.02
CA ALA A 471 2.48 -10.93 -20.87
C ALA A 471 2.74 -12.35 -20.32
N ALA A 472 2.96 -12.47 -19.01
CA ALA A 472 3.19 -13.77 -18.38
C ALA A 472 1.97 -14.69 -18.48
N ALA A 473 0.76 -14.14 -18.36
CA ALA A 473 -0.48 -14.90 -18.52
C ALA A 473 -0.70 -15.37 -19.98
N LEU A 474 -0.24 -14.58 -20.96
CA LEU A 474 -0.38 -14.88 -22.39
C LEU A 474 0.65 -15.91 -22.90
N GLU A 475 1.83 -15.98 -22.28
CA GLU A 475 2.92 -16.86 -22.70
C GLU A 475 2.80 -18.30 -22.16
N GLY A 476 1.86 -18.52 -21.24
CA GLY A 476 1.46 -19.84 -20.74
C GLY A 476 2.01 -20.19 -19.35
N PRO A 477 1.56 -21.32 -18.76
CA PRO A 477 1.99 -21.73 -17.43
C PRO A 477 3.49 -22.04 -17.40
N GLY A 478 4.25 -21.27 -16.62
CA GLY A 478 5.70 -21.38 -16.48
C GLY A 478 6.52 -20.23 -17.09
N ALA A 479 5.87 -19.25 -17.72
CA ALA A 479 6.55 -18.02 -18.13
C ALA A 479 6.95 -17.18 -16.89
N GLU A 480 8.17 -16.64 -16.89
CA GLU A 480 8.64 -15.77 -15.81
C GLU A 480 7.85 -14.45 -15.79
N GLU A 481 7.45 -14.00 -14.60
CA GLU A 481 6.78 -12.71 -14.44
C GLU A 481 7.73 -11.56 -14.81
N MET A 482 7.52 -10.98 -15.99
CA MET A 482 8.38 -9.89 -16.46
C MET A 482 8.14 -8.56 -15.71
N TYR A 483 6.93 -8.36 -15.17
CA TYR A 483 6.57 -7.19 -14.38
C TYR A 483 5.83 -7.61 -13.12
N PRO A 484 6.38 -7.39 -11.93
CA PRO A 484 5.82 -7.93 -10.70
C PRO A 484 4.60 -7.13 -10.20
N ALA A 485 3.64 -7.85 -9.61
CA ALA A 485 2.39 -7.29 -9.08
C ALA A 485 2.59 -6.17 -8.03
N TYR A 486 3.66 -6.20 -7.23
CA TYR A 486 3.90 -5.17 -6.23
C TYR A 486 4.23 -3.80 -6.85
N LEU A 487 4.87 -3.77 -8.02
CA LEU A 487 5.15 -2.51 -8.72
C LEU A 487 3.86 -1.87 -9.21
N VAL A 488 2.91 -2.68 -9.70
CA VAL A 488 1.57 -2.24 -10.09
C VAL A 488 0.87 -1.50 -8.95
N VAL A 489 0.87 -2.10 -7.76
CA VAL A 489 0.27 -1.50 -6.56
C VAL A 489 1.01 -0.23 -6.16
N ALA A 490 2.35 -0.28 -6.15
CA ALA A 490 3.18 0.84 -5.71
C ALA A 490 3.05 2.07 -6.62
N THR A 491 3.14 1.88 -7.95
CA THR A 491 3.02 2.98 -8.92
C THR A 491 1.59 3.55 -8.94
N SER A 492 0.57 2.70 -8.77
CA SER A 492 -0.82 3.14 -8.66
C SER A 492 -1.08 3.97 -7.40
N ALA A 493 -0.59 3.51 -6.24
CA ALA A 493 -0.71 4.24 -4.98
C ALA A 493 0.07 5.57 -5.01
N ALA A 494 1.31 5.56 -5.53
CA ALA A 494 2.13 6.75 -5.65
C ALA A 494 1.50 7.79 -6.59
N GLY A 495 1.02 7.37 -7.76
CA GLY A 495 0.36 8.24 -8.73
C GLY A 495 -0.94 8.84 -8.19
N ALA A 496 -1.80 8.02 -7.56
CA ALA A 496 -3.04 8.49 -6.93
C ALA A 496 -2.76 9.47 -5.78
N ALA A 497 -1.77 9.18 -4.92
CA ALA A 497 -1.40 10.04 -3.80
C ALA A 497 -0.80 11.37 -4.29
N ALA A 498 0.04 11.36 -5.32
CA ALA A 498 0.61 12.55 -5.92
C ALA A 498 -0.48 13.45 -6.53
N ALA A 499 -1.37 12.90 -7.35
CA ALA A 499 -2.46 13.64 -7.96
C ALA A 499 -3.42 14.24 -6.92
N HIS A 500 -3.81 13.46 -5.91
CA HIS A 500 -4.67 13.92 -4.82
C HIS A 500 -3.99 15.05 -4.02
N ARG A 501 -2.72 14.91 -3.67
CA ARG A 501 -1.96 15.95 -2.93
C ARG A 501 -1.80 17.24 -3.72
N LEU A 502 -1.49 17.15 -5.01
CA LEU A 502 -1.36 18.33 -5.88
C LEU A 502 -2.71 19.05 -6.07
N ALA A 503 -3.81 18.30 -6.21
CA ALA A 503 -5.14 18.89 -6.30
C ALA A 503 -5.59 19.53 -4.97
N ALA A 504 -5.31 18.88 -3.83
CA ALA A 504 -5.60 19.41 -2.50
C ALA A 504 -4.81 20.69 -2.19
N ALA A 505 -3.56 20.78 -2.67
CA ALA A 505 -2.73 21.98 -2.58
C ALA A 505 -3.13 23.10 -3.58
N GLY A 506 -4.12 22.86 -4.45
CA GLY A 506 -4.54 23.82 -5.48
C GLY A 506 -3.52 24.03 -6.62
N LEU A 507 -2.56 23.11 -6.77
CA LEU A 507 -1.51 23.13 -7.80
C LEU A 507 -1.94 22.39 -9.07
N ALA A 508 -2.87 21.44 -8.95
CA ALA A 508 -3.54 20.75 -10.06
C ALA A 508 -5.03 21.09 -10.08
N PRO A 509 -5.72 20.95 -11.23
CA PRO A 509 -7.15 21.22 -11.32
C PRO A 509 -7.92 20.13 -10.56
N ARG A 510 -9.11 20.49 -10.05
CA ARG A 510 -9.93 19.58 -9.23
C ARG A 510 -10.28 18.28 -9.96
N TRP A 511 -10.51 18.34 -11.27
CA TRP A 511 -10.81 17.14 -12.06
C TRP A 511 -9.63 16.15 -12.08
N ALA A 512 -8.38 16.63 -12.10
CA ALA A 512 -7.20 15.75 -12.11
C ALA A 512 -7.06 15.01 -10.77
N GLY A 513 -7.44 15.65 -9.66
CA GLY A 513 -7.50 15.02 -8.34
C GLY A 513 -8.56 13.93 -8.19
N TRP A 514 -9.42 13.75 -9.20
CA TRP A 514 -10.47 12.72 -9.24
C TRP A 514 -10.22 11.69 -10.35
N VAL A 515 -9.98 12.15 -11.59
CA VAL A 515 -9.80 11.28 -12.76
C VAL A 515 -8.54 10.42 -12.63
N VAL A 516 -7.40 11.01 -12.23
CA VAL A 516 -6.13 10.28 -12.17
C VAL A 516 -6.15 9.18 -11.09
N PRO A 517 -6.63 9.44 -9.85
CA PRO A 517 -6.83 8.36 -8.87
C PRO A 517 -7.82 7.29 -9.33
N ALA A 518 -8.87 7.65 -10.08
CA ALA A 518 -9.81 6.66 -10.62
C ALA A 518 -9.15 5.73 -11.66
N LEU A 519 -8.29 6.27 -12.54
CA LEU A 519 -7.51 5.47 -13.48
C LEU A 519 -6.52 4.54 -12.77
N TYR A 520 -5.75 5.05 -11.80
CA TYR A 520 -4.86 4.20 -11.00
C TYR A 520 -5.60 3.18 -10.13
N GLY A 521 -6.82 3.49 -9.70
CA GLY A 521 -7.70 2.52 -9.05
C GLY A 521 -8.15 1.41 -10.01
N ALA A 522 -8.54 1.78 -11.24
CA ALA A 522 -8.93 0.81 -12.27
C ALA A 522 -7.78 -0.08 -12.72
N LYS A 523 -6.56 0.46 -12.74
CA LYS A 523 -5.33 -0.28 -13.03
C LYS A 523 -5.13 -1.48 -12.09
N LEU A 524 -5.59 -1.42 -10.83
CA LEU A 524 -5.49 -2.56 -9.90
C LEU A 524 -6.32 -3.77 -10.34
N ALA A 525 -7.27 -3.61 -11.27
CA ALA A 525 -8.06 -4.72 -11.75
C ALA A 525 -7.27 -5.75 -12.55
N MET A 526 -6.13 -5.37 -13.15
CA MET A 526 -5.28 -6.32 -13.87
C MET A 526 -4.68 -7.38 -12.94
N LEU A 527 -4.57 -7.10 -11.64
CA LEU A 527 -4.14 -8.08 -10.63
C LEU A 527 -5.18 -9.17 -10.35
N VAL A 528 -6.45 -8.95 -10.71
CA VAL A 528 -7.54 -9.89 -10.45
C VAL A 528 -7.75 -10.81 -11.65
N VAL A 529 -7.82 -10.23 -12.85
CA VAL A 529 -8.01 -10.98 -14.10
C VAL A 529 -7.07 -10.40 -15.17
N PRO A 530 -5.79 -10.84 -15.23
CA PRO A 530 -4.79 -10.27 -16.13
C PRO A 530 -5.13 -10.48 -17.61
N GLU A 531 -5.75 -11.61 -17.96
CA GLU A 531 -6.08 -11.99 -19.34
C GLU A 531 -7.19 -11.13 -19.96
N ALA A 532 -8.00 -10.46 -19.14
CA ALA A 532 -9.21 -9.80 -19.61
C ALA A 532 -9.03 -8.31 -19.98
N HIS A 533 -7.82 -7.75 -19.84
CA HIS A 533 -7.48 -6.36 -20.17
C HIS A 533 -8.54 -5.33 -19.69
N LEU A 534 -8.90 -5.41 -18.40
CA LEU A 534 -10.07 -4.71 -17.85
C LEU A 534 -9.81 -3.28 -17.38
N VAL A 535 -8.59 -2.76 -17.54
CA VAL A 535 -8.22 -1.45 -17.01
C VAL A 535 -9.11 -0.34 -17.59
N LEU A 536 -9.37 -0.37 -18.90
CA LEU A 536 -10.23 0.63 -19.56
C LEU A 536 -11.71 0.51 -19.16
N PRO A 537 -12.38 -0.66 -19.25
CA PRO A 537 -13.77 -0.82 -18.81
C PRO A 537 -13.99 -0.42 -17.34
N ILE A 538 -13.08 -0.84 -16.45
CA ILE A 538 -13.18 -0.51 -15.02
C ILE A 538 -12.86 0.96 -14.77
N GLY A 539 -11.97 1.56 -15.56
CA GLY A 539 -11.73 3.01 -15.55
C GLY A 539 -12.99 3.80 -15.89
N LEU A 540 -13.70 3.41 -16.96
CA LEU A 540 -14.98 4.02 -17.34
C LEU A 540 -16.05 3.81 -16.27
N LEU A 541 -16.09 2.63 -15.64
CA LEU A 541 -17.03 2.34 -14.54
C LEU A 541 -16.71 3.18 -13.30
N ALA A 542 -15.44 3.25 -12.90
CA ALA A 542 -15.00 4.03 -11.75
C ALA A 542 -15.29 5.52 -11.96
N LEU A 543 -14.99 6.06 -13.15
CA LEU A 543 -15.30 7.44 -13.50
C LEU A 543 -16.81 7.69 -13.50
N SER A 544 -17.62 6.86 -14.17
CA SER A 544 -19.07 7.06 -14.20
C SER A 544 -19.73 6.96 -12.82
N ALA A 545 -19.29 6.03 -11.97
CA ALA A 545 -19.82 5.86 -10.61
C ALA A 545 -19.41 6.98 -9.64
N THR A 546 -18.20 7.53 -9.79
CA THR A 546 -17.65 8.54 -8.87
C THR A 546 -17.86 9.98 -9.35
N ALA A 547 -18.18 10.20 -10.63
CA ALA A 547 -18.50 11.50 -11.21
C ALA A 547 -19.55 12.32 -10.43
N PRO A 548 -20.70 11.77 -9.98
CA PRO A 548 -21.69 12.54 -9.25
C PRO A 548 -21.17 13.10 -7.91
N LEU A 549 -20.25 12.39 -7.25
CA LEU A 549 -19.64 12.83 -5.99
C LEU A 549 -18.56 13.89 -6.20
N ALA A 550 -17.81 13.79 -7.31
CA ALA A 550 -16.72 14.70 -7.64
C ALA A 550 -17.22 16.01 -8.28
N ALA A 551 -18.21 15.94 -9.17
CA ALA A 551 -18.76 17.11 -9.87
C ALA A 551 -19.75 17.91 -9.00
N HIS A 552 -20.47 17.24 -8.10
CA HIS A 552 -21.49 17.85 -7.24
C HIS A 552 -21.21 17.55 -5.76
N PRO A 553 -20.19 18.17 -5.13
CA PRO A 553 -19.91 17.93 -3.72
C PRO A 553 -21.12 18.32 -2.85
N PRO A 554 -21.51 17.50 -1.87
CA PRO A 554 -22.64 17.82 -1.00
C PRO A 554 -22.33 19.05 -0.13
N PRO A 555 -23.33 19.90 0.16
CA PRO A 555 -23.15 21.03 1.05
C PRO A 555 -22.79 20.55 2.48
N PRO A 556 -22.02 21.35 3.24
CA PRO A 556 -21.60 20.98 4.59
C PRO A 556 -22.81 20.61 5.46
N GLY A 557 -22.75 19.45 6.11
CA GLY A 557 -23.82 18.92 6.98
C GLY A 557 -24.83 17.99 6.29
N LYS A 558 -24.74 17.75 4.96
CA LYS A 558 -25.59 16.78 4.25
C LYS A 558 -24.74 15.68 3.63
N ARG A 559 -25.17 14.42 3.73
CA ARG A 559 -24.46 13.25 3.16
C ARG A 559 -24.72 13.03 1.67
N ARG A 560 -25.71 13.70 1.06
CA ARG A 560 -26.16 13.42 -0.32
C ARG A 560 -25.99 14.62 -1.25
N PRO A 561 -25.44 14.44 -2.47
CA PRO A 561 -25.40 15.47 -3.49
C PRO A 561 -26.82 15.74 -4.03
N ARG A 562 -27.11 16.99 -4.40
CA ARG A 562 -28.36 17.35 -5.09
C ARG A 562 -28.11 17.31 -6.60
N LEU A 563 -28.69 16.33 -7.28
CA LEU A 563 -28.59 16.15 -8.74
C LEU A 563 -29.94 16.44 -9.40
N GLN A 564 -29.94 17.01 -10.60
CA GLN A 564 -31.15 17.08 -11.41
C GLN A 564 -31.47 15.70 -12.02
N PRO A 565 -32.75 15.34 -12.23
CA PRO A 565 -33.15 14.00 -12.70
C PRO A 565 -32.48 13.59 -14.02
N TRP A 566 -32.31 14.52 -14.97
CA TRP A 566 -31.65 14.25 -16.25
C TRP A 566 -30.14 13.99 -16.10
N GLN A 567 -29.47 14.62 -15.14
CA GLN A 567 -28.06 14.34 -14.82
C GLN A 567 -27.92 12.95 -14.20
N GLY A 568 -28.85 12.56 -13.32
CA GLY A 568 -28.92 11.21 -12.78
C GLY A 568 -29.11 10.14 -13.85
N LEU A 569 -30.01 10.37 -14.82
CA LEU A 569 -30.20 9.50 -15.97
C LEU A 569 -28.95 9.40 -16.85
N GLY A 570 -28.26 10.52 -17.09
CA GLY A 570 -27.00 10.53 -17.84
C GLY A 570 -25.90 9.70 -17.17
N TYR A 571 -25.72 9.82 -15.85
CA TYR A 571 -24.77 8.99 -15.10
C TYR A 571 -25.18 7.52 -15.07
N ALA A 572 -26.47 7.21 -14.94
CA ALA A 572 -26.98 5.84 -14.99
C ALA A 572 -26.76 5.20 -16.38
N ALA A 573 -27.00 5.94 -17.46
CA ALA A 573 -26.70 5.48 -18.81
C ALA A 573 -25.19 5.21 -18.98
N ALA A 574 -24.34 6.12 -18.50
CA ALA A 574 -22.88 5.95 -18.56
C ALA A 574 -22.40 4.74 -17.74
N THR A 575 -22.93 4.51 -16.54
CA THR A 575 -22.58 3.32 -15.75
C THR A 575 -23.06 2.04 -16.42
N THR A 576 -24.28 1.99 -16.96
CA THR A 576 -24.77 0.81 -17.70
C THR A 576 -23.94 0.51 -18.95
N ALA A 577 -23.53 1.53 -19.70
CA ALA A 577 -22.63 1.37 -20.85
C ALA A 577 -21.25 0.85 -20.41
N ALA A 578 -20.69 1.37 -19.31
CA ALA A 578 -19.43 0.88 -18.76
C ALA A 578 -19.52 -0.59 -18.29
N VAL A 579 -20.62 -0.98 -17.64
CA VAL A 579 -20.88 -2.37 -17.25
C VAL A 579 -21.04 -3.27 -18.48
N ALA A 580 -21.72 -2.80 -19.54
CA ALA A 580 -21.87 -3.54 -20.78
C ALA A 580 -20.54 -3.73 -21.52
N LEU A 581 -19.62 -2.77 -21.46
CA LEU A 581 -18.27 -2.90 -21.99
C LEU A 581 -17.41 -3.89 -21.18
N ALA A 582 -17.66 -3.98 -19.86
CA ALA A 582 -17.01 -4.97 -18.99
C ALA A 582 -17.61 -6.39 -19.09
N ARG A 583 -18.57 -6.63 -20.00
CA ARG A 583 -19.37 -7.87 -20.09
C ARG A 583 -18.54 -9.16 -20.07
N PHE A 584 -17.35 -9.18 -20.66
CA PHE A 584 -16.52 -10.37 -20.76
C PHE A 584 -15.88 -10.82 -19.43
N ALA A 585 -15.65 -9.91 -18.47
CA ALA A 585 -15.21 -10.27 -17.11
C ALA A 585 -16.35 -10.27 -16.09
N VAL A 586 -17.41 -9.52 -16.39
CA VAL A 586 -18.63 -9.48 -15.60
C VAL A 586 -19.29 -10.87 -15.59
N PHE A 587 -19.20 -11.70 -16.63
CA PHE A 587 -19.79 -13.06 -16.58
C PHE A 587 -19.20 -13.98 -15.48
N ASP A 588 -17.90 -13.85 -15.16
CA ASP A 588 -17.29 -14.64 -14.06
C ASP A 588 -17.58 -14.05 -12.68
N VAL A 589 -17.73 -12.73 -12.57
CA VAL A 589 -17.94 -12.02 -11.29
C VAL A 589 -19.43 -11.78 -10.96
N THR A 590 -20.32 -11.74 -11.96
CA THR A 590 -21.76 -11.45 -11.78
C THR A 590 -22.54 -12.56 -11.11
N LEU A 591 -21.99 -13.77 -11.00
CA LEU A 591 -22.59 -14.79 -10.17
C LEU A 591 -22.60 -14.37 -8.68
N VAL A 592 -21.54 -13.68 -8.24
CA VAL A 592 -21.37 -13.20 -6.85
C VAL A 592 -21.90 -11.77 -6.69
N LEU A 593 -21.77 -10.92 -7.72
CA LEU A 593 -22.30 -9.56 -7.65
C LEU A 593 -23.82 -9.50 -7.89
N GLY A 594 -24.37 -10.40 -8.71
CA GLY A 594 -25.81 -10.50 -8.96
C GLY A 594 -26.59 -10.90 -7.71
N THR A 595 -26.03 -11.80 -6.88
CA THR A 595 -26.60 -12.15 -5.58
C THR A 595 -26.52 -11.00 -4.58
N THR A 596 -25.43 -10.22 -4.56
CA THR A 596 -25.30 -9.05 -3.68
C THR A 596 -26.18 -7.87 -4.11
N VAL A 597 -26.37 -7.62 -5.41
CA VAL A 597 -27.31 -6.61 -5.94
C VAL A 597 -28.76 -7.02 -5.68
N ALA A 598 -29.09 -8.32 -5.82
CA ALA A 598 -30.40 -8.85 -5.44
C ALA A 598 -30.64 -8.71 -3.93
N VAL A 599 -29.62 -8.93 -3.10
CA VAL A 599 -29.68 -8.74 -1.65
C VAL A 599 -29.79 -7.26 -1.26
N VAL A 600 -29.08 -6.35 -1.93
CA VAL A 600 -29.21 -4.91 -1.70
C VAL A 600 -30.58 -4.41 -2.15
N CYS A 601 -31.13 -4.91 -3.27
CA CYS A 601 -32.52 -4.65 -3.67
C CYS A 601 -33.51 -5.21 -2.65
N PHE A 602 -33.29 -6.43 -2.14
CA PHE A 602 -34.13 -7.07 -1.13
C PHE A 602 -34.12 -6.29 0.20
N ILE A 603 -32.95 -5.85 0.66
CA ILE A 603 -32.77 -5.06 1.88
C ILE A 603 -33.35 -3.65 1.72
N THR A 604 -33.14 -3.00 0.57
CA THR A 604 -33.71 -1.66 0.30
C THR A 604 -35.23 -1.70 0.15
N LEU A 605 -35.80 -2.82 -0.31
CA LEU A 605 -37.25 -3.05 -0.33
C LEU A 605 -37.81 -3.37 1.05
N LEU A 606 -37.08 -4.12 1.89
CA LEU A 606 -37.46 -4.36 3.30
C LEU A 606 -37.45 -3.07 4.14
N GLN A 607 -36.61 -2.10 3.81
CA GLN A 607 -36.52 -0.82 4.51
C GLN A 607 -37.59 0.20 4.06
N ASN A 608 -38.41 -0.12 3.06
CA ASN A 608 -39.41 0.79 2.52
C ASN A 608 -40.84 0.26 2.78
N PRO A 609 -41.57 0.80 3.77
CA PRO A 609 -42.84 0.23 4.24
C PRO A 609 -43.96 0.25 3.19
N VAL A 610 -43.81 1.02 2.11
CA VAL A 610 -44.77 1.11 1.00
C VAL A 610 -44.53 0.03 -0.07
N LEU A 611 -43.29 -0.46 -0.23
CA LEU A 611 -42.92 -1.45 -1.26
C LEU A 611 -42.79 -2.88 -0.73
N GLY A 612 -42.68 -3.06 0.60
CA GLY A 612 -42.75 -4.37 1.27
C GLY A 612 -44.16 -4.96 1.33
N SER A 613 -44.93 -4.92 0.24
CA SER A 613 -46.26 -5.53 0.20
C SER A 613 -46.16 -7.07 0.16
N VAL A 614 -47.17 -7.75 0.70
CA VAL A 614 -47.35 -9.22 0.73
C VAL A 614 -47.22 -9.87 -0.66
N VAL A 615 -47.37 -9.10 -1.73
CA VAL A 615 -47.30 -9.58 -3.13
C VAL A 615 -45.87 -9.59 -3.69
N TRP A 616 -45.03 -8.61 -3.33
CA TRP A 616 -43.70 -8.44 -3.93
C TRP A 616 -42.64 -9.37 -3.33
N LEU A 617 -42.75 -9.69 -2.04
CA LEU A 617 -41.86 -10.62 -1.32
C LEU A 617 -41.83 -12.04 -1.93
N PRO A 618 -42.97 -12.71 -2.22
CA PRO A 618 -42.96 -14.04 -2.83
C PRO A 618 -42.54 -14.02 -4.31
N LEU A 619 -42.84 -12.97 -5.07
CA LEU A 619 -42.36 -12.81 -6.45
C LEU A 619 -40.85 -12.64 -6.53
N LEU A 620 -40.25 -11.89 -5.61
CA LEU A 620 -38.79 -11.76 -5.49
C LEU A 620 -38.15 -13.05 -4.97
N GLY A 621 -38.80 -13.76 -4.04
CA GLY A 621 -38.37 -15.09 -3.60
C GLY A 621 -38.40 -16.14 -4.72
N LEU A 622 -39.43 -16.12 -5.56
CA LEU A 622 -39.53 -16.96 -6.76
C LEU A 622 -38.51 -16.56 -7.83
N GLY A 623 -38.27 -15.27 -8.03
CA GLY A 623 -37.21 -14.78 -8.91
C GLY A 623 -35.82 -15.20 -8.44
N TRP A 624 -35.57 -15.19 -7.12
CA TRP A 624 -34.33 -15.68 -6.52
C TRP A 624 -34.18 -17.19 -6.66
N ALA A 625 -35.22 -17.97 -6.36
CA ALA A 625 -35.21 -19.43 -6.55
C ALA A 625 -35.02 -19.82 -8.02
N GLY A 626 -35.64 -19.08 -8.94
CA GLY A 626 -35.49 -19.26 -10.39
C GLY A 626 -34.07 -18.91 -10.87
N ALA A 627 -33.48 -17.83 -10.37
CA ALA A 627 -32.10 -17.47 -10.67
C ALA A 627 -31.12 -18.54 -10.12
N CYS A 628 -31.30 -19.02 -8.89
CA CYS A 628 -30.50 -20.10 -8.32
C CYS A 628 -30.64 -21.42 -9.10
N GLY A 629 -31.87 -21.79 -9.48
CA GLY A 629 -32.13 -22.98 -10.30
C GLY A 629 -31.50 -22.90 -11.69
N PHE A 630 -31.61 -21.74 -12.35
CA PHE A 630 -30.95 -21.50 -13.63
C PHE A 630 -29.43 -21.56 -13.52
N THR A 631 -28.84 -21.00 -12.45
CA THR A 631 -27.39 -21.07 -12.22
C THR A 631 -26.89 -22.49 -11.97
N LEU A 632 -27.65 -23.31 -11.23
CA LEU A 632 -27.31 -24.72 -11.00
C LEU A 632 -27.43 -25.54 -12.30
N ALA A 633 -28.43 -25.25 -13.13
CA ALA A 633 -28.61 -25.89 -14.44
C ALA A 633 -27.49 -25.53 -15.43
N MET A 634 -27.05 -24.27 -15.45
CA MET A 634 -25.94 -23.82 -16.30
C MET A 634 -24.57 -24.32 -15.82
N GLN A 635 -24.36 -24.44 -14.50
CA GLN A 635 -23.17 -25.08 -13.94
C GLN A 635 -23.10 -26.58 -14.23
N GLY A 636 -24.25 -27.27 -14.33
CA GLY A 636 -24.32 -28.67 -14.76
C GLY A 636 -24.13 -28.91 -16.25
N ALA A 637 -24.21 -27.85 -17.07
CA ALA A 637 -24.08 -27.92 -18.53
C ALA A 637 -22.69 -27.52 -19.05
N LEU A 638 -21.82 -27.01 -18.19
CA LEU A 638 -20.42 -26.76 -18.52
C LEU A 638 -19.65 -28.09 -18.46
N PRO A 639 -19.00 -28.52 -19.55
CA PRO A 639 -18.13 -29.68 -19.49
C PRO A 639 -17.03 -29.40 -18.46
N LEU A 640 -16.88 -30.32 -17.51
CA LEU A 640 -15.70 -30.35 -16.65
C LEU A 640 -14.47 -30.29 -17.56
N PRO A 641 -13.51 -29.37 -17.35
CA PRO A 641 -12.25 -29.46 -18.06
C PRO A 641 -11.67 -30.84 -17.73
N ASP A 642 -11.41 -31.63 -18.78
CA ASP A 642 -10.84 -32.96 -18.68
C ASP A 642 -9.64 -32.90 -17.73
N ALA A 643 -9.77 -33.56 -16.59
CA ALA A 643 -8.70 -33.75 -15.63
C ALA A 643 -7.71 -34.79 -16.19
N GLU A 644 -7.10 -34.47 -17.33
CA GLU A 644 -5.96 -35.18 -17.94
C GLU A 644 -5.44 -34.33 -19.12
N ARG A 645 -4.55 -33.38 -18.83
CA ARG A 645 -3.44 -32.91 -19.69
C ARG A 645 -2.50 -31.96 -18.95
#